data_AF-A0A4U0ZPR4-F1
#
_entry.id   AF-A0A4U0ZPR4-F1
#
_cell.length_a   1.000
_cell.length_b   1.000
_cell.length_c   1.000
_cell.angle_alpha   90.00
_cell.angle_beta   90.00
_cell.angle_gamma   90.00
#
_symmetry.space_group_name_H-M   'P 1'
#
loop_
_entity.id
_entity.type
_entity.pdbx_description
1 polymer ?
#
loop_
_entity_poly.entity_id
_entity_poly.type
_entity_poly.pdbx_seq_one_letter_code
_entity_poly.pdbx_strand_id
1 'polypeptide(L)'
;MEDITNGVEGEETDIVKSVGRRKIRGKLLWSFLILIALTLVVIAITLISQTYAQRTVHDLVQVHGKIARLSLETEKTLRVMQSYEKDFLLQHENIGIREAKEKYLTPFMEQGGEAYRTLYEIQSLAVSPEEVQAAQSAMDSINEYLSAFVGTVNILELRVDKEFGELVKLQESLNLLGQAAAQSSSAKIQNQFYLLKAALQDYLVVQTPENASKVTGEEENFRTFLQSSALPAATKANLGESLADFAKWYAEVKKTDGEIVARIQEYQSAAAKAEPVISSFLNGAITNEAAATKDMEQTSAMVLKIVLGVGVVAVLFAIFIAIRLSKGLTNQVDHIMSLLGQMEAENYEARTEVVSDDELGVMAVTLNNMLDNITILIQSQDERNAIQESIMKLLEEISALSDGDFTVRAEVTEDVTGAIADSFNAMADQFSDIIYKVKVATQAVGVTAEEVSRQTMSLAERNIDQVKGVATAVEAIDEMVGSIRSVAQNAQQSAQVSRQSRQNAQEGAQAVQKTNNAMSEIREQINETARSIKRLGESSLEIGNIVQIIDDIADRTSILALNASIQAAMAGDAGHGFAVVADEVQRLADSSSNSTKQIEVLVKSIQAEIKDLTTRIDESIGKVVEGSKLADGAHDKLQEIENVSRQLAELIEAITGATTNQVKMSEAISKTMEEVGEVSRESSLSTQDTAASMNILSKTARDLRSAVEVFKIGKTEAA
;
A
#
# COMPACT_ATOMS: atom_id res chain seq x y z
N MET A 1 13.48 51.48 29.15
CA MET A 1 14.91 51.19 29.39
C MET A 1 15.45 52.05 30.53
N GLU A 2 14.73 52.14 31.66
CA GLU A 2 15.27 52.81 32.86
C GLU A 2 14.62 52.37 34.19
N ASP A 3 13.81 51.29 34.22
CA ASP A 3 13.06 50.93 35.45
C ASP A 3 13.02 49.42 35.78
N ILE A 4 13.92 48.63 35.18
CA ILE A 4 14.08 47.19 35.50
C ILE A 4 15.50 46.87 36.00
N THR A 5 16.42 47.83 36.00
CA THR A 5 17.80 47.66 36.48
C THR A 5 17.97 47.83 37.99
N ASN A 6 17.03 48.46 38.70
CA ASN A 6 17.15 48.72 40.15
C ASN A 6 16.54 47.63 41.05
N GLY A 7 15.84 46.65 40.50
CA GLY A 7 15.24 45.54 41.26
C GLY A 7 16.16 44.34 41.47
N VAL A 8 17.24 44.21 40.68
CA VAL A 8 18.13 43.04 40.69
C VAL A 8 19.34 43.24 41.61
N GLU A 9 19.82 44.47 41.78
CA GLU A 9 20.92 44.77 42.72
C GLU A 9 20.52 44.65 44.21
N GLY A 10 19.23 44.81 44.53
CA GLY A 10 18.70 44.66 45.89
C GLY A 10 18.59 43.21 46.37
N GLU A 11 18.20 42.28 45.49
CA GLU A 11 18.09 40.85 45.85
C GLU A 11 19.44 40.13 45.83
N GLU A 12 20.36 40.48 44.91
CA GLU A 12 21.73 39.92 44.93
C GLU A 12 22.48 40.32 46.21
N THR A 13 22.29 41.54 46.71
CA THR A 13 22.94 41.99 47.94
C THR A 13 22.34 41.36 49.20
N ASP A 14 21.05 41.02 49.22
CA ASP A 14 20.40 40.36 50.37
C ASP A 14 20.66 38.85 50.42
N ILE A 15 20.71 38.15 49.27
CA ILE A 15 21.13 36.74 49.24
C ILE A 15 22.60 36.61 49.70
N VAL A 16 23.48 37.50 49.21
CA VAL A 16 24.90 37.52 49.57
C VAL A 16 25.12 37.87 51.05
N LYS A 17 24.34 38.80 51.62
CA LYS A 17 24.34 39.07 53.08
C LYS A 17 23.80 37.90 53.90
N SER A 18 22.81 37.15 53.39
CA SER A 18 22.25 35.98 54.07
C SER A 18 23.21 34.78 54.10
N VAL A 19 24.13 34.66 53.14
CA VAL A 19 25.16 33.60 53.12
C VAL A 19 26.32 33.94 54.06
N GLY A 20 26.64 35.23 54.24
CA GLY A 20 27.69 35.68 55.16
C GLY A 20 27.47 35.24 56.62
N ARG A 21 26.22 35.32 57.11
CA ARG A 21 25.81 34.94 58.47
C ARG A 21 25.55 33.45 58.70
N ARG A 22 25.75 32.59 57.69
CA ARG A 22 25.52 31.15 57.85
C ARG A 22 26.74 30.48 58.48
N LYS A 23 26.46 29.59 59.42
CA LYS A 23 27.36 28.54 59.88
C LYS A 23 28.14 27.91 58.72
N ILE A 24 29.41 27.53 58.90
CA ILE A 24 30.29 26.90 57.90
C ILE A 24 29.59 25.70 57.26
N ARG A 25 28.94 24.89 58.08
CA ARG A 25 28.07 23.79 57.66
C ARG A 25 26.97 24.26 56.71
N GLY A 26 26.33 25.38 57.02
CA GLY A 26 25.32 26.02 56.18
C GLY A 26 25.88 26.50 54.85
N LYS A 27 27.05 27.17 54.83
CA LYS A 27 27.72 27.65 53.60
C LYS A 27 28.09 26.49 52.67
N LEU A 28 28.71 25.44 53.21
CA LEU A 28 29.15 24.26 52.46
C LEU A 28 27.97 23.43 51.94
N LEU A 29 26.99 23.12 52.79
CA LEU A 29 25.79 22.41 52.36
C LEU A 29 25.04 23.21 51.29
N TRP A 30 24.94 24.54 51.41
CA TRP A 30 24.27 25.34 50.38
C TRP A 30 25.02 25.33 49.05
N SER A 31 26.36 25.44 49.06
CA SER A 31 27.14 25.33 47.83
C SER A 31 26.99 23.96 47.16
N PHE A 32 27.00 22.88 47.94
CA PHE A 32 26.85 21.53 47.42
C PHE A 32 25.42 21.28 46.92
N LEU A 33 24.42 21.80 47.65
CA LEU A 33 23.01 21.74 47.25
C LEU A 33 22.73 22.53 45.97
N ILE A 34 23.37 23.69 45.75
CA ILE A 34 23.21 24.43 44.50
C ILE A 34 23.84 23.69 43.32
N LEU A 35 25.02 23.09 43.52
CA LEU A 35 25.71 22.36 42.46
C LEU A 35 24.97 21.06 42.10
N ILE A 36 24.42 20.36 43.12
CA ILE A 36 23.48 19.26 42.94
C ILE A 36 22.18 19.74 42.28
N ALA A 37 21.62 20.89 42.67
CA ALA A 37 20.40 21.42 42.06
C ALA A 37 20.62 21.78 40.59
N LEU A 38 21.74 22.41 40.23
CA LEU A 38 22.10 22.73 38.85
C LEU A 38 22.27 21.47 38.00
N THR A 39 22.96 20.45 38.53
CA THR A 39 23.10 19.16 37.83
C THR A 39 21.77 18.42 37.72
N LEU A 40 20.93 18.42 38.75
CA LEU A 40 19.57 17.88 38.70
C LEU A 40 18.67 18.64 37.72
N VAL A 41 18.84 19.95 37.58
CA VAL A 41 18.13 20.76 36.57
C VAL A 41 18.55 20.37 35.16
N VAL A 42 19.86 20.18 34.92
CA VAL A 42 20.35 19.68 33.61
C VAL A 42 19.80 18.28 33.33
N ILE A 43 19.84 17.38 34.31
CA ILE A 43 19.29 16.02 34.17
C ILE A 43 17.77 16.08 33.93
N ALA A 44 17.04 16.92 34.67
CA ALA A 44 15.59 17.08 34.51
C ALA A 44 15.23 17.65 33.13
N ILE A 45 15.93 18.68 32.65
CA ILE A 45 15.75 19.24 31.30
C ILE A 45 16.04 18.19 30.23
N THR A 46 17.09 17.38 30.42
CA THR A 46 17.47 16.29 29.51
C THR A 46 16.39 15.20 29.48
N LEU A 47 15.89 14.78 30.65
CA LEU A 47 14.82 13.79 30.77
C LEU A 47 13.48 14.29 30.21
N ILE A 48 13.12 15.55 30.46
CA ILE A 48 11.91 16.19 29.91
C ILE A 48 12.01 16.24 28.39
N SER A 49 13.17 16.66 27.84
CA SER A 49 13.44 16.66 26.41
C SER A 49 13.33 15.27 25.80
N GLN A 50 13.96 14.27 26.43
CA GLN A 50 13.91 12.88 25.96
C GLN A 50 12.48 12.30 26.02
N THR A 51 11.69 12.66 27.03
CA THR A 51 10.28 12.27 27.16
C THR A 51 9.42 12.94 26.09
N TYR A 52 9.66 14.22 25.78
CA TYR A 52 8.97 14.95 24.72
C TYR A 52 9.30 14.35 23.35
N ALA A 53 10.59 14.11 23.06
CA ALA A 53 11.03 13.44 21.85
C ALA A 53 10.45 12.02 21.70
N GLN A 54 10.40 11.25 22.79
CA GLN A 54 9.78 9.92 22.78
C GLN A 54 8.27 9.99 22.49
N ARG A 55 7.54 10.98 23.04
CA ARG A 55 6.13 11.19 22.70
C ARG A 55 5.95 11.57 21.23
N THR A 56 6.73 12.52 20.72
CA THR A 56 6.66 12.93 19.31
C THR A 56 6.96 11.76 18.39
N VAL A 57 8.01 10.96 18.66
CA VAL A 57 8.33 9.75 17.88
C VAL A 57 7.22 8.69 17.99
N HIS A 58 6.64 8.52 19.18
CA HIS A 58 5.53 7.59 19.38
C HIS A 58 4.32 8.00 18.54
N ASP A 59 3.92 9.28 18.58
CA ASP A 59 2.78 9.79 17.81
C ASP A 59 3.05 9.78 16.28
N LEU A 60 4.30 10.00 15.86
CA LEU A 60 4.72 9.93 14.46
C LEU A 60 4.64 8.50 13.92
N VAL A 61 5.22 7.54 14.64
CA VAL A 61 5.43 6.17 14.16
C VAL A 61 4.19 5.30 14.39
N GLN A 62 3.52 5.42 15.54
CA GLN A 62 2.41 4.53 15.92
C GLN A 62 1.07 4.99 15.37
N VAL A 63 0.85 6.30 15.23
CA VAL A 63 -0.44 6.84 14.77
C VAL A 63 -0.35 7.18 13.29
N HIS A 64 0.48 8.16 12.91
CA HIS A 64 0.52 8.68 11.55
C HIS A 64 1.14 7.68 10.56
N GLY A 65 2.27 7.06 10.93
CA GLY A 65 2.90 6.01 10.13
C GLY A 65 2.01 4.78 9.94
N LYS A 66 1.18 4.43 10.94
CA LYS A 66 0.22 3.33 10.83
C LYS A 66 -0.98 3.72 9.95
N ILE A 67 -1.53 4.93 10.10
CA ILE A 67 -2.58 5.46 9.23
C ILE A 67 -2.12 5.48 7.77
N ALA A 68 -0.89 5.93 7.47
CA ALA A 68 -0.34 5.93 6.11
C ALA A 68 -0.28 4.52 5.50
N ARG A 69 0.24 3.53 6.25
CA ARG A 69 0.32 2.13 5.80
C ARG A 69 -1.07 1.53 5.57
N LEU A 70 -1.98 1.72 6.52
CA LEU A 70 -3.37 1.25 6.39
C LEU A 70 -4.09 1.92 5.22
N SER A 71 -3.81 3.20 4.94
CA SER A 71 -4.41 3.92 3.81
C SER A 71 -3.92 3.35 2.48
N LEU A 72 -2.61 3.08 2.35
CA LEU A 72 -2.04 2.45 1.16
C LEU A 72 -2.56 1.01 0.96
N GLU A 73 -2.71 0.25 2.05
CA GLU A 73 -3.29 -1.09 2.04
C GLU A 73 -4.75 -1.04 1.57
N THR A 74 -5.55 -0.11 2.11
CA THR A 74 -6.94 0.10 1.71
C THR A 74 -7.05 0.47 0.22
N GLU A 75 -6.19 1.37 -0.27
CA GLU A 75 -6.17 1.76 -1.69
C GLU A 75 -5.84 0.56 -2.59
N LYS A 76 -4.85 -0.25 -2.21
CA LYS A 76 -4.51 -1.48 -2.92
C LYS A 76 -5.70 -2.44 -2.96
N THR A 77 -6.34 -2.68 -1.83
CA THR A 77 -7.51 -3.56 -1.72
C THR A 77 -8.65 -3.07 -2.61
N LEU A 78 -8.92 -1.76 -2.64
CA LEU A 78 -9.94 -1.16 -3.51
C LEU A 78 -9.63 -1.38 -5.00
N ARG A 79 -8.36 -1.24 -5.42
CA ARG A 79 -7.93 -1.54 -6.80
C ARG A 79 -8.14 -3.00 -7.16
N VAL A 80 -7.87 -3.92 -6.22
CA VAL A 80 -8.10 -5.36 -6.43
C VAL A 80 -9.60 -5.66 -6.54
N MET A 81 -10.45 -5.03 -5.73
CA MET A 81 -11.91 -5.14 -5.87
C MET A 81 -12.38 -4.69 -7.26
N GLN A 82 -11.93 -3.52 -7.73
CA GLN A 82 -12.25 -3.03 -9.09
C GLN A 82 -11.79 -4.00 -10.18
N SER A 83 -10.69 -4.72 -9.98
CA SER A 83 -10.23 -5.76 -10.91
C SER A 83 -11.19 -6.94 -10.94
N TYR A 84 -11.57 -7.48 -9.78
CA TYR A 84 -12.51 -8.61 -9.69
C TYR A 84 -13.90 -8.24 -10.24
N GLU A 85 -14.37 -7.01 -10.00
CA GLU A 85 -15.59 -6.48 -10.59
C GLU A 85 -15.55 -6.54 -12.13
N LYS A 86 -14.49 -5.97 -12.74
CA LYS A 86 -14.34 -5.96 -14.20
C LYS A 86 -14.21 -7.37 -14.77
N ASP A 87 -13.41 -8.22 -14.13
CA ASP A 87 -13.22 -9.60 -14.57
C ASP A 87 -14.52 -10.40 -14.50
N PHE A 88 -15.33 -10.19 -13.47
CA PHE A 88 -16.65 -10.81 -13.37
C PHE A 88 -17.55 -10.41 -14.55
N LEU A 89 -17.68 -9.10 -14.82
CA LEU A 89 -18.53 -8.59 -15.90
C LEU A 89 -18.08 -9.05 -17.29
N LEU A 90 -16.77 -9.21 -17.50
CA LEU A 90 -16.21 -9.64 -18.78
C LEU A 90 -16.33 -11.15 -19.00
N GLN A 91 -16.29 -11.95 -17.93
CA GLN A 91 -16.14 -13.41 -18.05
C GLN A 91 -17.41 -14.20 -17.71
N HIS A 92 -18.40 -13.63 -17.02
CA HIS A 92 -19.55 -14.40 -16.53
C HIS A 92 -20.34 -15.12 -17.63
N GLU A 93 -20.39 -14.57 -18.85
CA GLU A 93 -21.08 -15.19 -19.99
C GLU A 93 -20.31 -16.41 -20.53
N ASN A 94 -18.98 -16.40 -20.41
CA ASN A 94 -18.10 -17.44 -20.97
C ASN A 94 -17.95 -18.65 -20.04
N ILE A 95 -17.72 -18.42 -18.75
CA ILE A 95 -17.48 -19.49 -17.76
C ILE A 95 -18.75 -19.89 -16.99
N GLY A 96 -19.82 -19.09 -17.11
CA GLY A 96 -21.08 -19.30 -16.42
C GLY A 96 -21.11 -18.64 -15.03
N ILE A 97 -22.31 -18.19 -14.64
CA ILE A 97 -22.49 -17.33 -13.46
C ILE A 97 -22.03 -17.95 -12.14
N ARG A 98 -22.22 -19.26 -11.96
CA ARG A 98 -21.83 -19.97 -10.73
C ARG A 98 -20.30 -20.00 -10.56
N GLU A 99 -19.57 -20.32 -11.62
CA GLU A 99 -18.11 -20.33 -11.61
C GLU A 99 -17.55 -18.91 -11.47
N ALA A 100 -18.17 -17.93 -12.14
CA ALA A 100 -17.79 -16.52 -12.01
C ALA A 100 -17.98 -15.99 -10.57
N LYS A 101 -19.05 -16.40 -9.87
CA LYS A 101 -19.27 -16.04 -8.45
C LYS A 101 -18.17 -16.59 -7.55
N GLU A 102 -17.79 -17.84 -7.74
CA GLU A 102 -16.73 -18.47 -6.94
C GLU A 102 -15.38 -17.80 -7.21
N LYS A 103 -15.08 -17.53 -8.49
CA LYS A 103 -13.77 -17.01 -8.92
C LYS A 103 -13.57 -15.52 -8.67
N TYR A 104 -14.63 -14.72 -8.71
CA TYR A 104 -14.51 -13.25 -8.68
C TYR A 104 -15.36 -12.60 -7.58
N LEU A 105 -16.62 -13.01 -7.38
CA LEU A 105 -17.47 -12.40 -6.35
C LEU A 105 -16.96 -12.74 -4.93
N THR A 106 -16.54 -13.97 -4.69
CA THR A 106 -16.06 -14.38 -3.35
C THR A 106 -14.79 -13.61 -2.95
N PRO A 107 -13.72 -13.57 -3.79
CA PRO A 107 -12.55 -12.74 -3.50
C PRO A 107 -12.86 -11.25 -3.41
N PHE A 108 -13.79 -10.73 -4.24
CA PHE A 108 -14.25 -9.35 -4.15
C PHE A 108 -14.83 -9.02 -2.77
N MET A 109 -15.68 -9.89 -2.22
CA MET A 109 -16.27 -9.71 -0.90
C MET A 109 -15.22 -9.79 0.22
N GLU A 110 -14.27 -10.72 0.11
CA GLU A 110 -13.15 -10.82 1.07
C GLU A 110 -12.32 -9.54 1.10
N GLN A 111 -11.96 -9.01 -0.08
CA GLN A 111 -11.24 -7.75 -0.20
C GLN A 111 -12.06 -6.57 0.33
N GLY A 112 -13.37 -6.51 0.07
CA GLY A 112 -14.21 -5.46 0.66
C GLY A 112 -14.28 -5.53 2.19
N GLY A 113 -14.32 -6.74 2.77
CA GLY A 113 -14.22 -6.92 4.22
C GLY A 113 -12.88 -6.47 4.80
N GLU A 114 -11.79 -6.72 4.07
CA GLU A 114 -10.45 -6.25 4.43
C GLU A 114 -10.33 -4.73 4.36
N ALA A 115 -10.84 -4.09 3.31
CA ALA A 115 -10.88 -2.63 3.18
C ALA A 115 -11.70 -1.98 4.31
N TYR A 116 -12.82 -2.60 4.70
CA TYR A 116 -13.60 -2.13 5.84
C TYR A 116 -12.80 -2.23 7.15
N ARG A 117 -12.11 -3.36 7.37
CA ARG A 117 -11.28 -3.56 8.58
C ARG A 117 -10.17 -2.52 8.67
N THR A 118 -9.46 -2.26 7.57
CA THR A 118 -8.35 -1.29 7.56
C THR A 118 -8.86 0.13 7.79
N LEU A 119 -10.01 0.51 7.21
CA LEU A 119 -10.65 1.80 7.47
C LEU A 119 -11.14 1.95 8.91
N TYR A 120 -11.66 0.87 9.52
CA TYR A 120 -12.02 0.87 10.93
C TYR A 120 -10.80 1.07 11.84
N GLU A 121 -9.67 0.44 11.50
CA GLU A 121 -8.40 0.69 12.21
C GLU A 121 -7.95 2.15 12.04
N ILE A 122 -8.05 2.73 10.84
CA ILE A 122 -7.77 4.17 10.62
C ILE A 122 -8.68 5.03 11.49
N GLN A 123 -9.99 4.74 11.53
CA GLN A 123 -10.95 5.46 12.37
C GLN A 123 -10.59 5.39 13.86
N SER A 124 -10.11 4.23 14.35
CA SER A 124 -9.70 4.06 15.75
C SER A 124 -8.42 4.81 16.12
N LEU A 125 -7.59 5.13 15.12
CA LEU A 125 -6.34 5.88 15.27
C LEU A 125 -6.53 7.38 15.01
N ALA A 126 -7.64 7.78 14.40
CA ALA A 126 -7.96 9.16 14.08
C ALA A 126 -8.01 10.03 15.33
N VAL A 127 -7.37 11.20 15.28
CA VAL A 127 -7.23 12.09 16.43
C VAL A 127 -8.30 13.18 16.39
N SER A 128 -8.80 13.51 15.20
CA SER A 128 -9.82 14.55 15.01
C SER A 128 -11.22 14.00 14.70
N PRO A 129 -12.30 14.68 15.12
CA PRO A 129 -13.66 14.32 14.76
C PRO A 129 -13.90 14.31 13.23
N GLU A 130 -13.19 15.17 12.49
CA GLU A 130 -13.26 15.22 11.03
C GLU A 130 -12.68 13.96 10.38
N GLU A 131 -11.53 13.46 10.86
CA GLU A 131 -10.94 12.20 10.39
C GLU A 131 -11.82 10.99 10.71
N VAL A 132 -12.44 10.96 11.91
CA VAL A 132 -13.38 9.89 12.30
C VAL A 132 -14.59 9.86 11.35
N GLN A 133 -15.12 11.03 11.01
CA GLN A 133 -16.25 11.17 10.09
C GLN A 133 -15.86 10.82 8.65
N ALA A 134 -14.67 11.23 8.21
CA ALA A 134 -14.14 10.86 6.90
C ALA A 134 -13.97 9.34 6.78
N ALA A 135 -13.43 8.69 7.82
CA ALA A 135 -13.23 7.24 7.82
C ALA A 135 -14.57 6.51 7.79
N GLN A 136 -15.57 7.03 8.50
CA GLN A 136 -16.95 6.55 8.43
C GLN A 136 -17.53 6.67 7.02
N SER A 137 -17.38 7.85 6.38
CA SER A 137 -17.87 8.07 5.02
C SER A 137 -17.21 7.15 4.00
N ALA A 138 -15.93 6.82 4.17
CA ALA A 138 -15.23 5.86 3.33
C ALA A 138 -15.78 4.44 3.55
N MET A 139 -15.98 4.01 4.80
CA MET A 139 -16.58 2.71 5.12
C MET A 139 -18.00 2.57 4.54
N ASP A 140 -18.82 3.61 4.67
CA ASP A 140 -20.17 3.64 4.10
C ASP A 140 -20.13 3.48 2.58
N SER A 141 -19.18 4.16 1.91
CA SER A 141 -18.99 4.06 0.46
C SER A 141 -18.51 2.66 0.02
N ILE A 142 -17.62 2.02 0.79
CA ILE A 142 -17.20 0.63 0.53
C ILE A 142 -18.36 -0.35 0.71
N ASN A 143 -19.22 -0.13 1.71
CA ASN A 143 -20.37 -0.99 1.95
C ASN A 143 -21.46 -0.80 0.87
N GLU A 144 -21.69 0.44 0.42
CA GLU A 144 -22.56 0.75 -0.72
C GLU A 144 -22.01 0.06 -1.99
N TYR A 145 -20.70 0.13 -2.24
CA TYR A 145 -20.04 -0.54 -3.36
C TYR A 145 -20.24 -2.07 -3.32
N LEU A 146 -19.99 -2.70 -2.17
CA LEU A 146 -20.20 -4.13 -1.94
C LEU A 146 -21.66 -4.53 -2.19
N SER A 147 -22.60 -3.83 -1.56
CA SER A 147 -24.02 -4.16 -1.63
C SER A 147 -24.58 -4.03 -3.05
N ALA A 148 -24.23 -2.94 -3.72
CA ALA A 148 -24.70 -2.66 -5.07
C ALA A 148 -24.14 -3.68 -6.07
N PHE A 149 -22.84 -4.01 -6.00
CA PHE A 149 -22.24 -5.04 -6.86
C PHE A 149 -22.80 -6.45 -6.61
N VAL A 150 -22.88 -6.89 -5.35
CA VAL A 150 -23.47 -8.19 -4.99
C VAL A 150 -24.90 -8.30 -5.52
N GLY A 151 -25.70 -7.24 -5.38
CA GLY A 151 -27.05 -7.27 -5.92
C GLY A 151 -27.10 -7.23 -7.46
N THR A 152 -26.15 -6.60 -8.14
CA THR A 152 -25.99 -6.73 -9.60
C THR A 152 -25.73 -8.18 -10.00
N VAL A 153 -24.84 -8.87 -9.28
CA VAL A 153 -24.54 -10.28 -9.54
C VAL A 153 -25.77 -11.17 -9.32
N ASN A 154 -26.56 -10.92 -8.27
CA ASN A 154 -27.79 -11.68 -8.03
C ASN A 154 -28.82 -11.47 -9.15
N ILE A 155 -28.95 -10.26 -9.69
CA ILE A 155 -29.83 -9.98 -10.83
C ILE A 155 -29.32 -10.69 -12.08
N LEU A 156 -28.01 -10.64 -12.34
CA LEU A 156 -27.40 -11.36 -13.46
C LEU A 156 -27.63 -12.86 -13.36
N GLU A 157 -27.53 -13.46 -12.17
CA GLU A 157 -27.81 -14.87 -11.92
C GLU A 157 -29.25 -15.25 -12.27
N LEU A 158 -30.24 -14.46 -11.82
CA LEU A 158 -31.64 -14.68 -12.18
C LEU A 158 -31.89 -14.52 -13.68
N ARG A 159 -31.16 -13.63 -14.35
CA ARG A 159 -31.29 -13.35 -15.78
C ARG A 159 -30.76 -14.49 -16.65
N VAL A 160 -29.60 -15.06 -16.30
CA VAL A 160 -28.89 -16.07 -17.12
C VAL A 160 -29.09 -17.51 -16.65
N ASP A 161 -29.97 -17.74 -15.66
CA ASP A 161 -30.27 -19.08 -15.16
C ASP A 161 -30.69 -20.03 -16.31
N LYS A 162 -30.10 -21.24 -16.32
CA LYS A 162 -30.23 -22.18 -17.45
C LYS A 162 -31.63 -22.80 -17.57
N GLU A 163 -32.41 -22.83 -16.50
CA GLU A 163 -33.72 -23.48 -16.46
C GLU A 163 -34.87 -22.47 -16.43
N PHE A 164 -34.69 -21.36 -15.71
CA PHE A 164 -35.75 -20.39 -15.45
C PHE A 164 -35.40 -18.95 -15.85
N GLY A 165 -34.20 -18.71 -16.38
CA GLY A 165 -33.72 -17.36 -16.68
C GLY A 165 -34.55 -16.62 -17.71
N GLU A 166 -34.66 -15.31 -17.55
CA GLU A 166 -35.45 -14.44 -18.43
C GLU A 166 -34.98 -14.52 -19.89
N LEU A 167 -33.66 -14.66 -20.12
CA LEU A 167 -33.11 -14.87 -21.46
C LEU A 167 -33.52 -16.21 -22.07
N VAL A 168 -33.59 -17.27 -21.27
CA VAL A 168 -34.05 -18.60 -21.72
C VAL A 168 -35.52 -18.51 -22.11
N LYS A 169 -36.34 -17.87 -21.27
CA LYS A 169 -37.77 -17.67 -21.55
C LYS A 169 -38.02 -16.79 -22.78
N LEU A 170 -37.21 -15.76 -22.97
CA LEU A 170 -37.23 -14.92 -24.17
C LEU A 170 -36.87 -15.74 -25.42
N GLN A 171 -35.82 -16.56 -25.36
CA GLN A 171 -35.42 -17.45 -26.45
C GLN A 171 -36.52 -18.49 -26.77
N GLU A 172 -37.13 -19.10 -25.75
CA GLU A 172 -38.24 -20.05 -25.88
C GLU A 172 -39.45 -19.39 -26.56
N SER A 173 -39.86 -18.21 -26.09
CA SER A 173 -40.99 -17.46 -26.68
C SER A 173 -40.71 -17.04 -28.13
N LEU A 174 -39.49 -16.63 -28.46
CA LEU A 174 -39.08 -16.33 -29.83
C LEU A 174 -39.12 -17.57 -30.74
N ASN A 175 -38.69 -18.72 -30.24
CA ASN A 175 -38.74 -19.99 -30.98
C ASN A 175 -40.19 -20.42 -31.25
N LEU A 176 -41.08 -20.32 -30.26
CA LEU A 176 -42.51 -20.60 -30.41
C LEU A 176 -43.16 -19.65 -31.44
N LEU A 177 -42.84 -18.36 -31.38
CA LEU A 177 -43.28 -17.37 -32.36
C LEU A 177 -42.78 -17.71 -33.78
N GLY A 178 -41.53 -18.17 -33.91
CA GLY A 178 -40.96 -18.63 -35.18
C GLY A 178 -41.67 -19.87 -35.74
N GLN A 179 -42.04 -20.82 -34.88
CA GLN A 179 -42.81 -22.00 -35.29
C GLN A 179 -44.22 -21.61 -35.74
N ALA A 180 -44.91 -20.72 -35.00
CA ALA A 180 -46.21 -20.20 -35.38
C ALA A 180 -46.15 -19.42 -36.72
N ALA A 181 -45.09 -18.63 -36.93
CA ALA A 181 -44.83 -17.93 -38.18
C ALA A 181 -44.60 -18.89 -39.36
N ALA A 182 -43.86 -19.97 -39.15
CA ALA A 182 -43.64 -21.01 -40.17
C ALA A 182 -44.95 -21.73 -40.55
N GLN A 183 -45.76 -22.12 -39.56
CA GLN A 183 -47.05 -22.80 -39.76
C GLN A 183 -48.08 -21.94 -40.50
N SER A 184 -47.96 -20.61 -40.44
CA SER A 184 -48.85 -19.69 -41.14
C SER A 184 -48.80 -19.80 -42.68
N SER A 185 -47.73 -20.41 -43.23
CA SER A 185 -47.46 -20.50 -44.68
C SER A 185 -47.49 -19.14 -45.41
N SER A 186 -47.31 -18.03 -44.69
CA SER A 186 -47.28 -16.67 -45.24
C SER A 186 -45.84 -16.13 -45.26
N ALA A 187 -45.29 -15.93 -46.45
CA ALA A 187 -43.97 -15.34 -46.63
C ALA A 187 -43.84 -13.95 -45.97
N LYS A 188 -44.93 -13.18 -45.93
CA LYS A 188 -44.95 -11.87 -45.27
C LYS A 188 -44.85 -11.97 -43.74
N ILE A 189 -45.51 -12.95 -43.14
CA ILE A 189 -45.42 -13.20 -41.68
C ILE A 189 -44.01 -13.68 -41.32
N GLN A 190 -43.44 -14.60 -42.11
CA GLN A 190 -42.07 -15.04 -41.91
C GLN A 190 -41.08 -13.87 -41.99
N ASN A 191 -41.27 -12.95 -42.94
CA ASN A 191 -40.43 -11.76 -43.04
C ASN A 191 -40.52 -10.86 -41.79
N GLN A 192 -41.73 -10.60 -41.28
CA GLN A 192 -41.92 -9.82 -40.04
C GLN A 192 -41.22 -10.47 -38.84
N PHE A 193 -41.32 -11.80 -38.73
CA PHE A 193 -40.59 -12.54 -37.71
C PHE A 193 -39.07 -12.40 -37.84
N TYR A 194 -38.52 -12.47 -39.06
CA TYR A 194 -37.07 -12.33 -39.25
C TYR A 194 -36.56 -10.91 -38.93
N LEU A 195 -37.33 -9.87 -39.24
CA LEU A 195 -36.99 -8.48 -38.85
C LEU A 195 -36.97 -8.34 -37.33
N LEU A 196 -38.01 -8.83 -36.64
CA LEU A 196 -38.06 -8.83 -35.19
C LEU A 196 -36.90 -9.64 -34.57
N LYS A 197 -36.61 -10.82 -35.12
CA LYS A 197 -35.50 -11.66 -34.67
C LYS A 197 -34.15 -10.96 -34.85
N ALA A 198 -33.93 -10.28 -35.99
CA ALA A 198 -32.71 -9.54 -36.25
C ALA A 198 -32.56 -8.37 -35.27
N ALA A 199 -33.62 -7.57 -35.07
CA ALA A 199 -33.62 -6.48 -34.10
C ALA A 199 -33.32 -6.98 -32.67
N LEU A 200 -33.86 -8.14 -32.29
CA LEU A 200 -33.57 -8.75 -31.01
C LEU A 200 -32.11 -9.20 -30.90
N GLN A 201 -31.55 -9.81 -31.95
CA GLN A 201 -30.13 -10.19 -31.97
C GLN A 201 -29.23 -8.96 -31.80
N ASP A 202 -29.52 -7.85 -32.48
CA ASP A 202 -28.79 -6.59 -32.33
C ASP A 202 -28.87 -6.05 -30.89
N TYR A 203 -30.05 -6.16 -30.26
CA TYR A 203 -30.25 -5.75 -28.87
C TYR A 203 -29.47 -6.63 -27.88
N LEU A 204 -29.49 -7.95 -28.07
CA LEU A 204 -28.81 -8.90 -27.17
C LEU A 204 -27.29 -8.76 -27.25
N VAL A 205 -26.74 -8.38 -28.40
CA VAL A 205 -25.30 -8.10 -28.55
C VAL A 205 -24.95 -6.71 -27.98
N VAL A 206 -25.79 -5.70 -28.21
CA VAL A 206 -25.56 -4.32 -27.76
C VAL A 206 -26.83 -3.74 -27.14
N GLN A 207 -26.91 -3.75 -25.81
CA GLN A 207 -28.08 -3.36 -25.01
C GLN A 207 -28.23 -1.83 -24.89
N THR A 208 -28.45 -1.16 -26.03
CA THR A 208 -28.66 0.30 -26.08
C THR A 208 -30.15 0.66 -26.09
N PRO A 209 -30.54 1.86 -25.60
CA PRO A 209 -31.91 2.36 -25.73
C PRO A 209 -32.41 2.41 -27.18
N GLU A 210 -31.51 2.63 -28.14
CA GLU A 210 -31.82 2.63 -29.56
C GLU A 210 -32.21 1.22 -30.04
N ASN A 211 -31.38 0.21 -29.75
CA ASN A 211 -31.69 -1.17 -30.12
C ASN A 211 -32.93 -1.69 -29.38
N ALA A 212 -33.13 -1.28 -28.13
CA ALA A 212 -34.35 -1.60 -27.40
C ALA A 212 -35.61 -1.03 -28.07
N SER A 213 -35.51 0.20 -28.58
CA SER A 213 -36.59 0.86 -29.31
C SER A 213 -36.85 0.19 -30.66
N LYS A 214 -35.81 -0.31 -31.34
CA LYS A 214 -35.96 -1.10 -32.59
C LYS A 214 -36.75 -2.39 -32.36
N VAL A 215 -36.44 -3.16 -31.32
CA VAL A 215 -37.21 -4.38 -31.00
C VAL A 215 -38.67 -4.05 -30.70
N THR A 216 -38.91 -3.00 -29.91
CA THR A 216 -40.27 -2.55 -29.59
C THR A 216 -41.03 -2.12 -30.85
N GLY A 217 -40.37 -1.41 -31.77
CA GLY A 217 -40.95 -0.99 -33.05
C GLY A 217 -41.27 -2.15 -33.99
N GLU A 218 -40.37 -3.12 -34.13
CA GLU A 218 -40.63 -4.31 -34.95
C GLU A 218 -41.72 -5.22 -34.35
N GLU A 219 -41.83 -5.29 -33.03
CA GLU A 219 -42.93 -5.98 -32.34
C GLU A 219 -44.28 -5.33 -32.66
N GLU A 220 -44.37 -4.00 -32.57
CA GLU A 220 -45.57 -3.23 -32.88
C GLU A 220 -45.95 -3.32 -34.38
N ASN A 221 -44.95 -3.27 -35.26
CA ASN A 221 -45.14 -3.48 -36.70
C ASN A 221 -45.72 -4.88 -36.97
N PHE A 222 -45.16 -5.91 -36.35
CA PHE A 222 -45.64 -7.28 -36.50
C PHE A 222 -47.07 -7.43 -35.98
N ARG A 223 -47.38 -6.86 -34.81
CA ARG A 223 -48.72 -6.86 -34.23
C ARG A 223 -49.75 -6.18 -35.15
N THR A 224 -49.41 -5.01 -35.70
CA THR A 224 -50.27 -4.25 -36.62
C THR A 224 -50.50 -4.99 -37.94
N PHE A 225 -49.44 -5.61 -38.48
CA PHE A 225 -49.53 -6.44 -39.68
C PHE A 225 -50.41 -7.68 -39.44
N LEU A 226 -50.29 -8.32 -38.29
CA LEU A 226 -51.10 -9.49 -37.93
C LEU A 226 -52.60 -9.14 -37.89
N GLN A 227 -52.96 -8.00 -37.30
CA GLN A 227 -54.35 -7.53 -37.22
C GLN A 227 -54.95 -7.29 -38.62
N SER A 228 -54.20 -6.63 -39.51
CA SER A 228 -54.63 -6.28 -40.87
C SER A 228 -54.55 -7.42 -41.91
N SER A 229 -53.85 -8.53 -41.59
CA SER A 229 -53.67 -9.65 -42.51
C SER A 229 -54.96 -10.43 -42.82
N ALA A 230 -55.03 -11.12 -43.97
CA ALA A 230 -56.18 -11.97 -44.35
C ALA A 230 -56.06 -13.43 -43.85
N LEU A 231 -55.36 -13.66 -42.73
CA LEU A 231 -55.12 -15.00 -42.18
C LEU A 231 -56.36 -15.59 -41.49
N PRO A 232 -56.49 -16.93 -41.42
CA PRO A 232 -57.54 -17.59 -40.64
C PRO A 232 -57.54 -17.14 -39.17
N ALA A 233 -58.72 -17.04 -38.56
CA ALA A 233 -58.88 -16.55 -37.19
C ALA A 233 -58.07 -17.36 -36.16
N ALA A 234 -58.05 -18.69 -36.30
CA ALA A 234 -57.25 -19.57 -35.44
C ALA A 234 -55.73 -19.32 -35.56
N THR A 235 -55.24 -19.09 -36.78
CA THR A 235 -53.82 -18.77 -37.04
C THR A 235 -53.45 -17.39 -36.48
N LYS A 236 -54.34 -16.39 -36.62
CA LYS A 236 -54.14 -15.07 -36.00
C LYS A 236 -54.08 -15.15 -34.48
N ALA A 237 -54.96 -15.94 -33.86
CA ALA A 237 -54.98 -16.13 -32.41
C ALA A 237 -53.66 -16.74 -31.91
N ASN A 238 -53.20 -17.82 -32.53
CA ASN A 238 -51.94 -18.49 -32.15
C ASN A 238 -50.71 -17.58 -32.30
N LEU A 239 -50.60 -16.86 -33.42
CA LEU A 239 -49.53 -15.88 -33.64
C LEU A 239 -49.60 -14.72 -32.65
N GLY A 240 -50.81 -14.24 -32.35
CA GLY A 240 -51.02 -13.15 -31.40
C GLY A 240 -50.64 -13.54 -29.98
N GLU A 241 -50.97 -14.75 -29.55
CA GLU A 241 -50.59 -15.30 -28.24
C GLU A 241 -49.07 -15.46 -28.14
N SER A 242 -48.43 -16.08 -29.15
CA SER A 242 -46.97 -16.23 -29.18
C SER A 242 -46.22 -14.88 -29.21
N LEU A 243 -46.76 -13.89 -29.93
CA LEU A 243 -46.18 -12.53 -29.99
C LEU A 243 -46.34 -11.79 -28.65
N ALA A 244 -47.48 -11.98 -27.98
CA ALA A 244 -47.72 -11.40 -26.65
C ALA A 244 -46.79 -12.02 -25.59
N ASP A 245 -46.56 -13.33 -25.63
CA ASP A 245 -45.60 -14.00 -24.76
C ASP A 245 -44.17 -13.52 -25.00
N PHE A 246 -43.76 -13.35 -26.27
CA PHE A 246 -42.49 -12.73 -26.61
C PHE A 246 -42.38 -11.31 -26.03
N ALA A 247 -43.39 -10.47 -26.26
CA ALA A 247 -43.39 -9.08 -25.79
C ALA A 247 -43.30 -8.98 -24.25
N LYS A 248 -43.97 -9.90 -23.55
CA LYS A 248 -43.89 -10.01 -22.08
C LYS A 248 -42.47 -10.29 -21.60
N TRP A 249 -41.84 -11.35 -22.11
CA TRP A 249 -40.48 -11.71 -21.68
C TRP A 249 -39.44 -10.69 -22.12
N TYR A 250 -39.63 -10.07 -23.29
CA TYR A 250 -38.79 -8.97 -23.75
C TYR A 250 -38.88 -7.76 -22.81
N ALA A 251 -40.08 -7.43 -22.31
CA ALA A 251 -40.27 -6.33 -21.36
C ALA A 251 -39.58 -6.59 -20.01
N GLU A 252 -39.61 -7.82 -19.50
CA GLU A 252 -38.87 -8.19 -18.29
C GLU A 252 -37.35 -8.09 -18.52
N VAL A 253 -36.81 -8.67 -19.60
CA VAL A 253 -35.38 -8.56 -19.92
C VAL A 253 -34.94 -7.11 -20.05
N LYS A 254 -35.71 -6.26 -20.74
CA LYS A 254 -35.42 -4.82 -20.88
C LYS A 254 -35.41 -4.09 -19.53
N LYS A 255 -36.34 -4.44 -18.63
CA LYS A 255 -36.40 -3.87 -17.28
C LYS A 255 -35.17 -4.29 -16.47
N THR A 256 -34.84 -5.56 -16.48
CA THR A 256 -33.66 -6.13 -15.81
C THR A 256 -32.36 -5.51 -16.32
N ASP A 257 -32.23 -5.31 -17.64
CA ASP A 257 -31.06 -4.64 -18.23
C ASP A 257 -30.93 -3.18 -17.74
N GLY A 258 -32.04 -2.47 -17.62
CA GLY A 258 -32.07 -1.12 -17.03
C GLY A 258 -31.65 -1.09 -15.56
N GLU A 259 -32.10 -2.06 -14.77
CA GLU A 259 -31.71 -2.20 -13.35
C GLU A 259 -30.22 -2.52 -13.20
N ILE A 260 -29.67 -3.38 -14.06
CA ILE A 260 -28.23 -3.69 -14.09
C ILE A 260 -27.41 -2.43 -14.38
N VAL A 261 -27.77 -1.66 -15.41
CA VAL A 261 -27.07 -0.41 -15.77
C VAL A 261 -27.11 0.60 -14.62
N ALA A 262 -28.26 0.77 -13.97
CA ALA A 262 -28.41 1.68 -12.83
C ALA A 262 -27.53 1.27 -11.64
N ARG A 263 -27.50 -0.02 -11.30
CA ARG A 263 -26.64 -0.54 -10.22
C ARG A 263 -25.16 -0.45 -10.56
N ILE A 264 -24.78 -0.66 -11.83
CA ILE A 264 -23.42 -0.43 -12.30
C ILE A 264 -22.98 0.99 -12.01
N GLN A 265 -23.83 1.97 -12.34
CA GLN A 265 -23.54 3.37 -12.07
C GLN A 265 -23.49 3.68 -10.56
N GLU A 266 -24.38 3.09 -9.77
CA GLU A 266 -24.43 3.24 -8.31
C GLU A 266 -23.12 2.78 -7.65
N TYR A 267 -22.71 1.55 -7.93
CA TYR A 267 -21.55 0.96 -7.29
C TYR A 267 -20.24 1.65 -7.77
N GLN A 268 -20.18 2.09 -9.04
CA GLN A 268 -19.04 2.85 -9.57
C GLN A 268 -18.92 4.22 -8.90
N SER A 269 -20.07 4.87 -8.65
CA SER A 269 -20.10 6.13 -7.90
C SER A 269 -19.64 5.94 -6.46
N ALA A 270 -20.07 4.85 -5.79
CA ALA A 270 -19.65 4.52 -4.44
C ALA A 270 -18.13 4.30 -4.35
N ALA A 271 -17.55 3.53 -5.27
CA ALA A 271 -16.11 3.33 -5.35
C ALA A 271 -15.34 4.66 -5.56
N ALA A 272 -15.83 5.52 -6.46
CA ALA A 272 -15.21 6.82 -6.75
C ALA A 272 -15.31 7.83 -5.59
N LYS A 273 -16.31 7.69 -4.70
CA LYS A 273 -16.41 8.51 -3.48
C LYS A 273 -15.40 8.09 -2.41
N ALA A 274 -15.07 6.79 -2.33
CA ALA A 274 -14.13 6.27 -1.34
C ALA A 274 -12.67 6.68 -1.61
N GLU A 275 -12.25 6.65 -2.89
CA GLU A 275 -10.87 6.95 -3.31
C GLU A 275 -10.29 8.27 -2.74
N PRO A 276 -10.91 9.45 -2.94
CA PRO A 276 -10.33 10.72 -2.48
C PRO A 276 -10.25 10.81 -0.95
N VAL A 277 -11.16 10.14 -0.24
CA VAL A 277 -11.15 10.10 1.23
C VAL A 277 -9.99 9.25 1.72
N ILE A 278 -9.77 8.07 1.12
CA ILE A 278 -8.62 7.21 1.44
C ILE A 278 -7.30 7.95 1.16
N SER A 279 -7.18 8.62 0.00
CA SER A 279 -5.99 9.41 -0.33
C SER A 279 -5.75 10.59 0.62
N SER A 280 -6.82 11.17 1.19
CA SER A 280 -6.69 12.27 2.15
C SER A 280 -6.00 11.84 3.45
N PHE A 281 -6.23 10.60 3.91
CA PHE A 281 -5.54 10.05 5.08
C PHE A 281 -4.05 9.85 4.83
N LEU A 282 -3.66 9.39 3.64
CA LEU A 282 -2.26 9.26 3.25
C LEU A 282 -1.56 10.63 3.24
N ASN A 283 -2.18 11.62 2.59
CA ASN A 283 -1.61 12.98 2.51
C ASN A 283 -1.55 13.66 3.88
N GLY A 284 -2.58 13.48 4.72
CA GLY A 284 -2.60 13.99 6.10
C GLY A 284 -1.49 13.39 6.94
N ALA A 285 -1.30 12.07 6.87
CA ALA A 285 -0.23 11.38 7.58
C ALA A 285 1.17 11.87 7.17
N ILE A 286 1.43 12.02 5.86
CA ILE A 286 2.73 12.54 5.35
C ILE A 286 2.97 13.98 5.80
N THR A 287 1.94 14.83 5.78
CA THR A 287 2.06 16.25 6.16
C THR A 287 2.34 16.40 7.66
N ASN A 288 1.64 15.62 8.49
CA ASN A 288 1.85 15.61 9.93
C ASN A 288 3.22 15.03 10.29
N GLU A 289 3.70 14.02 9.55
CA GLU A 289 5.05 13.47 9.72
C GLU A 289 6.13 14.55 9.49
N ALA A 290 6.01 15.33 8.42
CA ALA A 290 6.92 16.43 8.10
C ALA A 290 6.87 17.57 9.13
N ALA A 291 5.68 17.88 9.65
CA ALA A 291 5.51 18.92 10.67
C ALA A 291 6.16 18.53 12.01
N ALA A 292 5.96 17.28 12.44
CA ALA A 292 6.50 16.79 13.71
C ALA A 292 8.01 16.50 13.65
N THR A 293 8.58 16.10 12.51
CA THR A 293 10.06 16.06 12.34
C THR A 293 10.68 17.45 12.49
N LYS A 294 10.06 18.47 11.89
CA LYS A 294 10.52 19.86 12.01
C LYS A 294 10.44 20.39 13.45
N ASP A 295 9.37 20.09 14.18
CA ASP A 295 9.19 20.49 15.59
C ASP A 295 10.22 19.79 16.50
N MET A 296 10.54 18.52 16.22
CA MET A 296 11.55 17.76 16.94
C MET A 296 12.96 18.32 16.72
N GLU A 297 13.31 18.73 15.50
CA GLU A 297 14.59 19.36 15.18
C GLU A 297 14.76 20.70 15.92
N GLN A 298 13.73 21.55 15.94
CA GLN A 298 13.74 22.82 16.66
C GLN A 298 13.86 22.64 18.17
N THR A 299 13.12 21.69 18.74
CA THR A 299 13.13 21.38 20.18
C THR A 299 14.50 20.84 20.61
N SER A 300 15.10 19.93 19.83
CA SER A 300 16.44 19.39 20.09
C SER A 300 17.51 20.48 20.11
N ALA A 301 17.49 21.39 19.12
CA ALA A 301 18.42 22.51 19.03
C ALA A 301 18.26 23.51 20.19
N MET A 302 17.04 23.73 20.68
CA MET A 302 16.78 24.60 21.82
C MET A 302 17.34 24.00 23.12
N VAL A 303 17.13 22.70 23.34
CA VAL A 303 17.60 22.00 24.55
C VAL A 303 19.13 21.97 24.62
N LEU A 304 19.83 21.72 23.51
CA LEU A 304 21.29 21.74 23.47
C LEU A 304 21.86 23.09 23.94
N LYS A 305 21.27 24.21 23.50
CA LYS A 305 21.68 25.57 23.91
C LYS A 305 21.46 25.80 25.40
N ILE A 306 20.35 25.34 25.95
CA ILE A 306 20.04 25.46 27.39
C ILE A 306 21.04 24.65 28.22
N VAL A 307 21.31 23.40 27.83
CA VAL A 307 22.27 22.52 28.54
C VAL A 307 23.67 23.12 28.54
N LEU A 308 24.16 23.60 27.39
CA LEU A 308 25.45 24.30 27.30
C LEU A 308 25.50 25.55 28.18
N GLY A 309 24.43 26.36 28.17
CA GLY A 309 24.33 27.56 29.00
C GLY A 309 24.38 27.26 30.50
N VAL A 310 23.57 26.31 30.97
CA VAL A 310 23.55 25.89 32.39
C VAL A 310 24.88 25.24 32.79
N GLY A 311 25.50 24.46 31.91
CA GLY A 311 26.80 23.85 32.13
C GLY A 311 27.91 24.87 32.38
N VAL A 312 27.98 25.93 31.56
CA VAL A 312 28.95 27.02 31.74
C VAL A 312 28.73 27.75 33.06
N VAL A 313 27.47 28.07 33.39
CA VAL A 313 27.12 28.73 34.66
C VAL A 313 27.51 27.88 35.86
N ALA A 314 27.26 26.57 35.82
CA ALA A 314 27.61 25.66 36.91
C ALA A 314 29.13 25.60 37.15
N VAL A 315 29.95 25.58 36.09
CA VAL A 315 31.42 25.59 36.20
C VAL A 315 31.93 26.90 36.79
N LEU A 316 31.45 28.05 36.29
CA LEU A 316 31.84 29.36 36.81
C LEU A 316 31.45 29.53 38.29
N PHE A 317 30.27 29.04 38.65
CA PHE A 317 29.78 29.07 40.01
C PHE A 317 30.58 28.16 40.96
N ALA A 318 30.97 26.96 40.49
CA ALA A 318 31.85 26.06 41.23
C ALA A 318 33.22 26.69 41.51
N ILE A 319 33.82 27.34 40.51
CA ILE A 319 35.08 28.07 40.64
C ILE A 319 34.93 29.24 41.64
N PHE A 320 33.84 30.00 41.54
CA PHE A 320 33.55 31.12 42.43
C PHE A 320 33.41 30.67 43.90
N ILE A 321 32.66 29.59 44.15
CA ILE A 321 32.51 28.97 45.46
C ILE A 321 33.87 28.53 46.00
N ALA A 322 34.66 27.81 45.19
CA ALA A 322 35.97 27.30 45.60
C ALA A 322 36.90 28.43 46.05
N ILE A 323 36.95 29.54 45.30
CA ILE A 323 37.75 30.71 45.66
C ILE A 323 37.24 31.38 46.94
N ARG A 324 35.92 31.56 47.09
CA ARG A 324 35.32 32.23 48.25
C ARG A 324 35.48 31.42 49.54
N LEU A 325 35.24 30.11 49.50
CA LEU A 325 35.41 29.23 50.65
C LEU A 325 36.88 29.12 51.05
N SER A 326 37.79 28.95 50.09
CA SER A 326 39.22 28.88 50.36
C SER A 326 39.72 30.16 51.05
N LYS A 327 39.41 31.35 50.51
CA LYS A 327 39.84 32.61 51.14
C LYS A 327 39.18 32.85 52.51
N GLY A 328 37.88 32.58 52.65
CA GLY A 328 37.16 32.83 53.90
C GLY A 328 37.59 31.91 55.03
N LEU A 329 37.75 30.62 54.75
CA LEU A 329 38.12 29.62 55.75
C LEU A 329 39.60 29.76 56.17
N THR A 330 40.50 29.89 55.20
CA THR A 330 41.95 29.99 55.48
C THR A 330 42.30 31.27 56.23
N ASN A 331 41.73 32.43 55.85
CA ASN A 331 42.07 33.69 56.52
C ASN A 331 41.72 33.69 58.02
N GLN A 332 40.52 33.22 58.41
CA GLN A 332 40.13 33.20 59.82
C GLN A 332 40.96 32.18 60.62
N VAL A 333 41.28 31.03 60.03
CA VAL A 333 42.17 30.02 60.65
C VAL A 333 43.56 30.59 60.87
N ASP A 334 44.15 31.29 59.89
CA ASP A 334 45.47 31.91 60.01
C ASP A 334 45.50 32.95 61.15
N HIS A 335 44.45 33.76 61.30
CA HIS A 335 44.33 34.72 62.40
C HIS A 335 44.19 34.06 63.77
N ILE A 336 43.46 32.94 63.87
CA ILE A 336 43.34 32.17 65.13
C ILE A 336 44.67 31.49 65.45
N MET A 337 45.30 30.81 64.49
CA MET A 337 46.60 30.15 64.67
C MET A 337 47.71 31.13 65.02
N SER A 338 47.72 32.32 64.42
CA SER A 338 48.67 33.38 64.77
C SER A 338 48.48 33.86 66.21
N LEU A 339 47.23 33.97 66.69
CA LEU A 339 46.97 34.33 68.08
C LEU A 339 47.41 33.22 69.04
N LEU A 340 47.12 31.95 68.73
CA LEU A 340 47.58 30.82 69.54
C LEU A 340 49.11 30.74 69.62
N GLY A 341 49.83 30.98 68.52
CA GLY A 341 51.29 31.04 68.53
C GLY A 341 51.85 32.24 69.31
N GLN A 342 51.12 33.36 69.37
CA GLN A 342 51.48 34.49 70.24
C GLN A 342 51.24 34.17 71.73
N MET A 343 50.22 33.37 72.04
CA MET A 343 49.97 32.90 73.41
C MET A 343 51.07 31.93 73.89
N GLU A 344 51.55 31.04 73.01
CA GLU A 344 52.70 30.17 73.29
C GLU A 344 53.97 30.98 73.61
N ALA A 345 54.12 32.15 72.97
CA ALA A 345 55.18 33.12 73.26
C ALA A 345 54.90 34.04 74.46
N GLU A 346 53.95 33.69 75.33
CA GLU A 346 53.51 34.43 76.53
C GLU A 346 52.92 35.83 76.27
N ASN A 347 52.52 36.15 75.03
CA ASN A 347 51.90 37.43 74.69
C ASN A 347 50.37 37.37 74.79
N TYR A 348 49.85 37.53 76.01
CA TYR A 348 48.41 37.50 76.30
C TYR A 348 47.65 38.81 76.00
N GLU A 349 48.35 39.89 75.62
CA GLU A 349 47.73 41.15 75.17
C GLU A 349 47.30 41.11 73.70
N ALA A 350 47.79 40.14 72.93
CA ALA A 350 47.42 39.94 71.54
C ALA A 350 45.91 39.65 71.41
N ARG A 351 45.29 40.15 70.34
CA ARG A 351 43.90 39.81 69.97
C ARG A 351 43.86 39.44 68.50
N THR A 352 42.98 38.51 68.17
CA THR A 352 42.77 38.06 66.79
C THR A 352 41.67 38.90 66.15
N GLU A 353 41.83 39.22 64.87
CA GLU A 353 40.80 39.92 64.12
C GLU A 353 39.67 38.94 63.75
N VAL A 354 38.43 39.32 64.07
CA VAL A 354 37.25 38.54 63.72
C VAL A 354 36.85 38.95 62.29
N VAL A 355 37.30 38.17 61.32
CA VAL A 355 37.11 38.42 59.87
C VAL A 355 36.00 37.57 59.26
N SER A 356 35.43 36.65 60.04
CA SER A 356 34.35 35.75 59.65
C SER A 356 33.19 35.82 60.65
N ASP A 357 31.95 35.72 60.15
CA ASP A 357 30.70 35.71 60.94
C ASP A 357 30.18 34.28 61.19
N ASP A 358 31.05 33.26 61.10
CA ASP A 358 30.69 31.84 61.29
C ASP A 358 31.36 31.23 62.52
N GLU A 359 31.36 29.90 62.66
CA GLU A 359 31.89 29.22 63.86
C GLU A 359 33.35 29.57 64.14
N LEU A 360 34.16 29.81 63.11
CA LEU A 360 35.53 30.28 63.28
C LEU A 360 35.57 31.72 63.81
N GLY A 361 34.61 32.55 63.42
CA GLY A 361 34.40 33.88 63.99
C GLY A 361 33.99 33.84 65.46
N VAL A 362 33.04 32.97 65.81
CA VAL A 362 32.62 32.73 67.21
C VAL A 362 33.80 32.21 68.03
N MET A 363 34.62 31.31 67.49
CA MET A 363 35.84 30.84 68.12
C MET A 363 36.84 31.99 68.34
N ALA A 364 37.05 32.86 67.35
CA ALA A 364 37.91 34.04 67.47
C ALA A 364 37.43 35.02 68.55
N VAL A 365 36.12 35.29 68.61
CA VAL A 365 35.50 36.10 69.69
C VAL A 365 35.68 35.44 71.05
N THR A 366 35.45 34.13 71.14
CA THR A 366 35.58 33.37 72.40
C THR A 366 37.01 33.36 72.89
N LEU A 367 37.98 33.23 71.97
CA LEU A 367 39.41 33.29 72.25
C LEU A 367 39.85 34.68 72.72
N ASN A 368 39.35 35.75 72.09
CA ASN A 368 39.58 37.13 72.56
C ASN A 368 38.98 37.37 73.96
N ASN A 369 37.74 36.92 74.20
CA ASN A 369 37.09 37.04 75.51
C ASN A 369 37.84 36.24 76.60
N MET A 370 38.38 35.06 76.26
CA MET A 370 39.25 34.30 77.15
C MET A 370 40.50 35.12 77.50
N LEU A 371 41.18 35.70 76.50
CA LEU A 371 42.36 36.53 76.77
C LEU A 371 42.04 37.79 77.58
N ASP A 372 40.88 38.40 77.38
CA ASP A 372 40.40 39.53 78.21
C ASP A 372 40.22 39.09 79.66
N ASN A 373 39.59 37.94 79.89
CA ASN A 373 39.42 37.37 81.22
C ASN A 373 40.77 37.01 81.86
N ILE A 374 41.71 36.47 81.09
CA ILE A 374 43.07 36.15 81.55
C ILE A 374 43.80 37.43 81.95
N THR A 375 43.71 38.50 81.15
CA THR A 375 44.33 39.80 81.45
C THR A 375 43.80 40.40 82.77
N ILE A 376 42.53 40.15 83.10
CA ILE A 376 41.87 40.65 84.33
C ILE A 376 42.15 39.76 85.56
N LEU A 377 42.24 38.43 85.36
CA LEU A 377 42.41 37.42 86.42
C LEU A 377 43.87 37.19 86.82
N ILE A 378 44.85 37.66 86.03
CA ILE A 378 46.27 37.66 86.38
C ILE A 378 46.52 38.70 87.49
N GLN A 379 46.17 38.36 88.73
CA GLN A 379 46.49 39.17 89.92
C GLN A 379 47.45 38.43 90.87
N SER A 380 47.55 37.10 90.76
CA SER A 380 48.49 36.26 91.50
C SER A 380 49.35 35.38 90.58
N GLN A 381 50.54 34.98 91.04
CA GLN A 381 51.47 34.14 90.27
C GLN A 381 51.00 32.67 90.16
N ASP A 382 50.16 32.22 91.09
CA ASP A 382 49.59 30.87 91.10
C ASP A 382 48.45 30.71 90.09
N GLU A 383 47.58 31.73 89.92
CA GLU A 383 46.52 31.74 88.90
C GLU A 383 47.10 31.83 87.49
N ARG A 384 48.21 32.57 87.30
CA ARG A 384 48.98 32.57 86.04
C ARG A 384 49.42 31.18 85.64
N ASN A 385 50.02 30.44 86.58
CA ASN A 385 50.53 29.10 86.30
C ASN A 385 49.38 28.13 85.99
N ALA A 386 48.26 28.20 86.71
CA ALA A 386 47.10 27.33 86.48
C ALA A 386 46.40 27.60 85.13
N ILE A 387 46.26 28.87 84.75
CA ILE A 387 45.71 29.26 83.44
C ILE A 387 46.66 28.87 82.31
N GLN A 388 47.98 29.07 82.49
CA GLN A 388 48.99 28.69 81.51
C GLN A 388 49.01 27.17 81.31
N GLU A 389 48.90 26.39 82.38
CA GLU A 389 48.80 24.93 82.31
C GLU A 389 47.52 24.48 81.59
N SER A 390 46.37 25.12 81.87
CA SER A 390 45.09 24.82 81.22
C SER A 390 45.07 25.18 79.73
N ILE A 391 45.74 26.28 79.34
CA ILE A 391 45.91 26.68 77.94
C ILE A 391 46.87 25.75 77.20
N MET A 392 48.02 25.40 77.81
CA MET A 392 48.97 24.48 77.20
C MET A 392 48.33 23.10 77.01
N LYS A 393 47.54 22.64 77.98
CA LYS A 393 46.76 21.41 77.87
C LYS A 393 45.71 21.50 76.75
N LEU A 394 44.95 22.59 76.69
CA LEU A 394 43.98 22.80 75.61
C LEU A 394 44.66 22.88 74.23
N LEU A 395 45.80 23.56 74.12
CA LEU A 395 46.61 23.63 72.90
C LEU A 395 47.14 22.26 72.48
N GLU A 396 47.60 21.45 73.43
CA GLU A 396 48.05 20.08 73.20
C GLU A 396 46.89 19.18 72.73
N GLU A 397 45.72 19.28 73.36
CA GLU A 397 44.49 18.57 72.98
C GLU A 397 43.95 19.00 71.61
N ILE A 398 44.11 20.28 71.26
CA ILE A 398 43.64 20.86 69.99
C ILE A 398 44.66 20.68 68.86
N SER A 399 45.95 20.54 69.15
CA SER A 399 47.03 20.44 68.17
C SER A 399 46.81 19.30 67.17
N ALA A 400 46.22 18.19 67.60
CA ALA A 400 45.93 17.05 66.74
C ALA A 400 44.92 17.36 65.62
N LEU A 401 44.06 18.38 65.79
CA LEU A 401 43.12 18.81 64.77
C LEU A 401 43.80 19.53 63.61
N SER A 402 44.87 20.29 63.89
CA SER A 402 45.69 20.90 62.84
C SER A 402 46.33 19.84 61.92
N ASP A 403 46.56 18.63 62.45
CA ASP A 403 47.00 17.45 61.69
C ASP A 403 45.83 16.68 61.02
N GLY A 404 44.61 17.21 61.08
CA GLY A 404 43.42 16.61 60.48
C GLY A 404 42.77 15.50 61.31
N ASP A 405 43.12 15.37 62.60
CA ASP A 405 42.51 14.39 63.51
C ASP A 405 41.26 14.96 64.19
N PHE A 406 40.10 14.82 63.52
CA PHE A 406 38.80 15.20 64.08
C PHE A 406 38.23 14.16 65.05
N THR A 407 39.03 13.17 65.50
CA THR A 407 38.61 12.20 66.52
C THR A 407 38.94 12.67 67.95
N VAL A 408 39.89 13.60 68.07
CA VAL A 408 40.31 14.16 69.35
C VAL A 408 39.27 15.16 69.86
N ARG A 409 39.00 15.12 71.16
CA ARG A 409 38.07 16.03 71.84
C ARG A 409 38.82 16.70 72.99
N ALA A 410 38.67 18.01 73.09
CA ALA A 410 39.20 18.78 74.20
C ALA A 410 38.35 18.55 75.45
N GLU A 411 38.99 18.46 76.62
CA GLU A 411 38.30 18.31 77.89
C GLU A 411 37.55 19.61 78.23
N VAL A 412 36.24 19.53 78.49
CA VAL A 412 35.42 20.68 78.86
C VAL A 412 35.49 20.87 80.37
N THR A 413 36.35 21.79 80.81
CA THR A 413 36.56 22.18 82.20
C THR A 413 35.66 23.36 82.61
N GLU A 414 35.47 23.61 83.92
CA GLU A 414 34.69 24.78 84.41
C GLU A 414 35.51 26.10 84.43
N ASP A 415 36.78 26.03 84.03
CA ASP A 415 37.70 27.17 84.01
C ASP A 415 37.57 28.01 82.72
N VAL A 416 38.49 28.94 82.54
CA VAL A 416 38.46 29.93 81.45
C VAL A 416 38.60 29.26 80.06
N THR A 417 39.09 28.01 79.97
CA THR A 417 39.30 27.30 78.70
C THR A 417 38.11 26.41 78.29
N GLY A 418 37.18 26.12 79.20
CA GLY A 418 36.02 25.24 78.95
C GLY A 418 35.10 25.65 77.80
N ALA A 419 34.79 26.95 77.67
CA ALA A 419 33.93 27.44 76.58
C ALA A 419 34.60 27.34 75.20
N ILE A 420 35.93 27.35 75.16
CA ILE A 420 36.70 27.13 73.93
C ILE A 420 36.73 25.64 73.59
N ALA A 421 36.93 24.77 74.59
CA ALA A 421 36.87 23.32 74.41
C ALA A 421 35.50 22.87 73.86
N ASP A 422 34.39 23.43 74.35
CA ASP A 422 33.04 23.10 73.84
C ASP A 422 32.82 23.58 72.39
N SER A 423 33.19 24.83 72.09
CA SER A 423 33.11 25.39 70.72
C SER A 423 33.98 24.60 69.74
N PHE A 424 35.13 24.13 70.20
CA PHE A 424 36.05 23.30 69.45
C PHE A 424 35.48 21.90 69.15
N ASN A 425 34.93 21.23 70.17
CA ASN A 425 34.29 19.93 70.01
C ASN A 425 33.10 19.99 69.03
N ALA A 426 32.27 21.04 69.12
CA ALA A 426 31.16 21.27 68.19
C ALA A 426 31.64 21.49 66.74
N MET A 427 32.76 22.18 66.55
CA MET A 427 33.40 22.33 65.24
C MET A 427 33.90 20.98 64.71
N ALA A 428 34.56 20.18 65.55
CA ALA A 428 35.08 18.87 65.18
C ALA A 428 33.98 17.87 64.76
N ASP A 429 32.84 17.87 65.43
CA ASP A 429 31.67 17.05 65.07
C ASP A 429 31.08 17.45 63.70
N GLN A 430 31.00 18.76 63.42
CA GLN A 430 30.46 19.25 62.16
C GLN A 430 31.37 18.92 60.97
N PHE A 431 32.69 19.10 61.11
CA PHE A 431 33.64 18.70 60.07
C PHE A 431 33.60 17.18 59.85
N SER A 432 33.46 16.39 60.93
CA SER A 432 33.31 14.94 60.83
C SER A 432 32.07 14.51 60.03
N ASP A 433 30.89 15.11 60.25
CA ASP A 433 29.65 14.86 59.48
C ASP A 433 29.81 15.23 57.99
N ILE A 434 30.47 16.35 57.70
CA ILE A 434 30.70 16.82 56.32
C ILE A 434 31.66 15.87 55.59
N ILE A 435 32.80 15.52 56.20
CA ILE A 435 33.78 14.60 55.64
C ILE A 435 33.14 13.23 55.36
N TYR A 436 32.31 12.73 56.30
CA TYR A 436 31.55 11.49 56.11
C TYR A 436 30.62 11.56 54.90
N LYS A 437 29.80 12.61 54.79
CA LYS A 437 28.87 12.80 53.65
C LYS A 437 29.59 12.94 52.32
N VAL A 438 30.72 13.65 52.28
CA VAL A 438 31.57 13.75 51.07
C VAL A 438 32.14 12.39 50.70
N LYS A 439 32.57 11.57 51.67
CA LYS A 439 33.06 10.21 51.43
C LYS A 439 31.98 9.29 50.83
N VAL A 440 30.76 9.33 51.37
CA VAL A 440 29.63 8.54 50.83
C VAL A 440 29.24 9.02 49.43
N ALA A 441 29.13 10.33 49.20
CA ALA A 441 28.76 10.89 47.90
C ALA A 441 29.81 10.59 46.82
N THR A 442 31.10 10.74 47.13
CA THR A 442 32.19 10.44 46.19
C THR A 442 32.28 8.96 45.86
N GLN A 443 32.02 8.07 46.83
CA GLN A 443 31.93 6.64 46.57
C GLN A 443 30.78 6.30 45.62
N ALA A 444 29.58 6.87 45.84
CA ALA A 444 28.43 6.67 44.97
C ALA A 444 28.71 7.16 43.53
N VAL A 445 29.29 8.36 43.39
CA VAL A 445 29.68 8.92 42.08
C VAL A 445 30.70 8.03 41.35
N GLY A 446 31.70 7.51 42.06
CA GLY A 446 32.69 6.60 41.48
C GLY A 446 32.07 5.31 40.93
N VAL A 447 31.19 4.67 41.71
CA VAL A 447 30.48 3.44 41.29
C VAL A 447 29.58 3.70 40.08
N THR A 448 28.80 4.78 40.11
CA THR A 448 27.92 5.13 38.97
C THR A 448 28.73 5.45 37.72
N ALA A 449 29.84 6.19 37.83
CA ALA A 449 30.70 6.51 36.69
C ALA A 449 31.31 5.24 36.06
N GLU A 450 31.77 4.28 36.86
CA GLU A 450 32.27 2.99 36.36
C GLU A 450 31.18 2.19 35.63
N GLU A 451 29.96 2.16 36.17
CA GLU A 451 28.85 1.46 35.55
C GLU A 451 28.43 2.10 34.21
N VAL A 452 28.31 3.43 34.17
CA VAL A 452 28.01 4.16 32.92
C VAL A 452 29.12 3.93 31.89
N SER A 453 30.40 3.96 32.30
CA SER A 453 31.54 3.67 31.42
C SER A 453 31.43 2.27 30.77
N ARG A 454 31.10 1.25 31.57
CA ARG A 454 30.91 -0.13 31.10
C ARG A 454 29.77 -0.26 30.08
N GLN A 455 28.62 0.33 30.39
CA GLN A 455 27.43 0.30 29.51
C GLN A 455 27.71 1.01 28.18
N THR A 456 28.39 2.14 28.27
CA THR A 456 28.82 2.96 27.14
C THR A 456 29.79 2.15 26.25
N MET A 457 30.81 1.49 26.79
CA MET A 457 31.69 0.61 25.99
C MET A 457 30.93 -0.52 25.27
N SER A 458 29.95 -1.15 25.93
CA SER A 458 29.11 -2.16 25.29
C SER A 458 28.25 -1.58 24.15
N LEU A 459 27.74 -0.36 24.30
CA LEU A 459 27.02 0.33 23.24
C LEU A 459 27.92 0.63 22.03
N ALA A 460 29.18 1.03 22.26
CA ALA A 460 30.13 1.30 21.18
C ALA A 460 30.42 0.03 20.34
N GLU A 461 30.53 -1.14 20.98
CA GLU A 461 30.70 -2.42 20.32
C GLU A 461 29.47 -2.80 19.48
N ARG A 462 28.25 -2.63 20.02
CA ARG A 462 27.02 -2.87 19.26
C ARG A 462 26.88 -1.97 18.05
N ASN A 463 27.28 -0.71 18.16
CA ASN A 463 27.30 0.22 17.03
C ASN A 463 28.27 -0.24 15.92
N ILE A 464 29.42 -0.83 16.28
CA ILE A 464 30.36 -1.40 15.29
C ILE A 464 29.71 -2.58 14.56
N ASP A 465 29.02 -3.46 15.28
CA ASP A 465 28.31 -4.57 14.65
C ASP A 465 27.14 -4.09 13.77
N GLN A 466 26.47 -3.01 14.16
CA GLN A 466 25.44 -2.37 13.34
C GLN A 466 26.01 -1.84 12.02
N VAL A 467 27.21 -1.24 12.02
CA VAL A 467 27.89 -0.81 10.79
C VAL A 467 28.16 -2.01 9.86
N LYS A 468 28.57 -3.17 10.39
CA LYS A 468 28.74 -4.38 9.58
C LYS A 468 27.40 -4.85 8.98
N GLY A 469 26.34 -4.84 9.78
CA GLY A 469 24.99 -5.20 9.32
C GLY A 469 24.48 -4.28 8.21
N VAL A 470 24.77 -2.98 8.31
CA VAL A 470 24.49 -1.99 7.26
C VAL A 470 25.24 -2.34 5.96
N ALA A 471 26.53 -2.67 6.04
CA ALA A 471 27.30 -3.03 4.85
C ALA A 471 26.72 -4.26 4.12
N THR A 472 26.32 -5.30 4.87
CA THR A 472 25.65 -6.47 4.31
C THR A 472 24.29 -6.12 3.70
N ALA A 473 23.53 -5.21 4.32
CA ALA A 473 22.25 -4.75 3.77
C ALA A 473 22.43 -4.01 2.44
N VAL A 474 23.46 -3.16 2.32
CA VAL A 474 23.79 -2.45 1.07
C VAL A 474 24.16 -3.44 -0.04
N GLU A 475 24.97 -4.46 0.26
CA GLU A 475 25.32 -5.51 -0.70
C GLU A 475 24.08 -6.27 -1.21
N ALA A 476 23.17 -6.66 -0.32
CA ALA A 476 21.92 -7.29 -0.69
C ALA A 476 21.00 -6.37 -1.55
N ILE A 477 21.04 -5.06 -1.31
CA ILE A 477 20.31 -4.09 -2.12
C ILE A 477 20.91 -4.00 -3.53
N ASP A 478 22.23 -4.04 -3.68
CA ASP A 478 22.88 -4.00 -5.00
C ASP A 478 22.56 -5.27 -5.82
N GLU A 479 22.58 -6.46 -5.18
CA GLU A 479 22.10 -7.70 -5.82
C GLU A 479 20.64 -7.59 -6.26
N MET A 480 19.78 -7.00 -5.43
CA MET A 480 18.38 -6.77 -5.75
C MET A 480 18.21 -5.86 -6.97
N VAL A 481 18.98 -4.77 -7.05
CA VAL A 481 18.99 -3.87 -8.22
C VAL A 481 19.43 -4.61 -9.47
N GLY A 482 20.43 -5.50 -9.37
CA GLY A 482 20.83 -6.40 -10.46
C GLY A 482 19.68 -7.29 -10.94
N SER A 483 18.95 -7.91 -10.02
CA SER A 483 17.78 -8.74 -10.32
C SER A 483 16.66 -7.94 -10.99
N ILE A 484 16.35 -6.74 -10.48
CA ILE A 484 15.33 -5.86 -11.06
C ILE A 484 15.68 -5.46 -12.50
N ARG A 485 16.95 -5.17 -12.78
CA ARG A 485 17.42 -4.91 -14.16
C ARG A 485 17.22 -6.10 -15.09
N SER A 486 17.45 -7.32 -14.60
CA SER A 486 17.17 -8.55 -15.37
C SER A 486 15.68 -8.70 -15.68
N VAL A 487 14.80 -8.42 -14.70
CA VAL A 487 13.34 -8.41 -14.92
C VAL A 487 12.95 -7.38 -15.99
N ALA A 488 13.51 -6.17 -15.93
CA ALA A 488 13.24 -5.13 -16.94
C ALA A 488 13.68 -5.57 -18.35
N GLN A 489 14.85 -6.21 -18.48
CA GLN A 489 15.32 -6.74 -19.75
C GLN A 489 14.41 -7.85 -20.29
N ASN A 490 13.97 -8.78 -19.44
CA ASN A 490 13.04 -9.84 -19.81
C ASN A 490 11.67 -9.29 -20.24
N ALA A 491 11.20 -8.23 -19.58
CA ALA A 491 9.98 -7.52 -19.95
C ALA A 491 10.12 -6.90 -21.36
N GLN A 492 11.24 -6.22 -21.65
CA GLN A 492 11.50 -5.67 -22.99
C GLN A 492 11.52 -6.75 -24.09
N GLN A 493 12.17 -7.89 -23.83
CA GLN A 493 12.18 -9.00 -24.77
C GLN A 493 10.77 -9.58 -24.98
N SER A 494 10.00 -9.72 -23.92
CA SER A 494 8.59 -10.15 -24.00
C SER A 494 7.74 -9.16 -24.81
N ALA A 495 8.02 -7.85 -24.71
CA ALA A 495 7.33 -6.81 -25.47
C ALA A 495 7.56 -7.00 -26.97
N GLN A 496 8.80 -7.32 -27.34
CA GLN A 496 9.16 -7.59 -28.72
C GLN A 496 8.45 -8.84 -29.26
N VAL A 497 8.45 -9.94 -28.49
CA VAL A 497 7.75 -11.18 -28.87
C VAL A 497 6.25 -10.92 -29.03
N SER A 498 5.62 -10.18 -28.11
CA SER A 498 4.20 -9.83 -28.20
C SER A 498 3.88 -9.01 -29.45
N ARG A 499 4.72 -8.01 -29.78
CA ARG A 499 4.57 -7.22 -31.02
C ARG A 499 4.65 -8.09 -32.27
N GLN A 500 5.59 -9.05 -32.29
CA GLN A 500 5.72 -9.99 -33.40
C GLN A 500 4.49 -10.91 -33.51
N SER A 501 3.99 -11.45 -32.39
CA SER A 501 2.78 -12.28 -32.36
C SER A 501 1.56 -11.53 -32.90
N ARG A 502 1.40 -10.26 -32.50
CA ARG A 502 0.34 -9.38 -33.02
C ARG A 502 0.43 -9.20 -34.53
N GLN A 503 1.63 -8.93 -35.04
CA GLN A 503 1.85 -8.78 -36.49
C GLN A 503 1.51 -10.08 -37.23
N ASN A 504 2.00 -11.22 -36.75
CA ASN A 504 1.73 -12.52 -37.37
C ASN A 504 0.22 -12.85 -37.37
N ALA A 505 -0.49 -12.51 -36.29
CA ALA A 505 -1.94 -12.69 -36.20
C ALA A 505 -2.70 -11.81 -37.21
N GLN A 506 -2.29 -10.54 -37.36
CA GLN A 506 -2.87 -9.63 -38.35
C GLN A 506 -2.64 -10.11 -39.79
N GLU A 507 -1.42 -10.54 -40.11
CA GLU A 507 -1.09 -11.11 -41.43
C GLU A 507 -1.89 -12.38 -41.70
N GLY A 508 -2.02 -13.25 -40.70
CA GLY A 508 -2.87 -14.44 -40.76
C GLY A 508 -4.34 -14.11 -41.00
N ALA A 509 -4.88 -13.13 -40.28
CA ALA A 509 -6.28 -12.72 -40.40
C ALA A 509 -6.59 -12.19 -41.80
N GLN A 510 -5.66 -11.41 -42.38
CA GLN A 510 -5.76 -10.96 -43.77
C GLN A 510 -5.70 -12.11 -44.78
N ALA A 511 -4.84 -13.12 -44.56
CA ALA A 511 -4.76 -14.29 -45.43
C ALA A 511 -6.08 -15.08 -45.42
N VAL A 512 -6.65 -15.31 -44.23
CA VAL A 512 -7.94 -15.98 -44.08
C VAL A 512 -9.08 -15.18 -44.72
N GLN A 513 -9.08 -13.84 -44.58
CA GLN A 513 -10.07 -12.98 -45.24
C GLN A 513 -10.01 -13.13 -46.78
N LYS A 514 -8.80 -13.20 -47.35
CA LYS A 514 -8.62 -13.46 -48.79
C LYS A 514 -9.14 -14.84 -49.18
N THR A 515 -8.93 -15.86 -48.35
CA THR A 515 -9.48 -17.21 -48.57
C THR A 515 -11.01 -17.20 -48.57
N ASN A 516 -11.65 -16.47 -47.65
CA ASN A 516 -13.11 -16.32 -47.63
C ASN A 516 -13.66 -15.64 -48.88
N ASN A 517 -13.01 -14.57 -49.35
CA ASN A 517 -13.39 -13.93 -50.59
C ASN A 517 -13.31 -14.91 -51.78
N ALA A 518 -12.21 -15.67 -51.88
CA ALA A 518 -12.05 -16.70 -52.91
C ALA A 518 -13.11 -17.81 -52.81
N MET A 519 -13.51 -18.22 -51.60
CA MET A 519 -14.61 -19.19 -51.43
C MET A 519 -15.96 -18.62 -51.90
N SER A 520 -16.21 -17.33 -51.69
CA SER A 520 -17.41 -16.66 -52.21
C SER A 520 -17.41 -16.62 -53.73
N GLU A 521 -16.28 -16.31 -54.37
CA GLU A 521 -16.13 -16.34 -55.83
C GLU A 521 -16.36 -17.76 -56.38
N ILE A 522 -15.77 -18.79 -55.76
CA ILE A 522 -15.99 -20.19 -56.13
C ILE A 522 -17.48 -20.56 -56.02
N ARG A 523 -18.15 -20.14 -54.94
CA ARG A 523 -19.59 -20.38 -54.75
C ARG A 523 -20.42 -19.73 -55.86
N GLU A 524 -20.07 -18.53 -56.30
CA GLU A 524 -20.76 -17.86 -57.41
C GLU A 524 -20.55 -18.62 -58.73
N GLN A 525 -19.32 -19.02 -59.02
CA GLN A 525 -18.97 -19.79 -60.22
C GLN A 525 -19.69 -21.15 -60.26
N ILE A 526 -19.82 -21.84 -59.12
CA ILE A 526 -20.57 -23.10 -59.01
C ILE A 526 -22.06 -22.85 -59.28
N ASN A 527 -22.64 -21.77 -58.75
CA ASN A 527 -24.03 -21.42 -59.02
C ASN A 527 -24.29 -21.10 -60.51
N GLU A 528 -23.37 -20.42 -61.18
CA GLU A 528 -23.46 -20.21 -62.64
C GLU A 528 -23.37 -21.53 -63.43
N THR A 529 -22.49 -22.43 -62.99
CA THR A 529 -22.37 -23.77 -63.56
C THR A 529 -23.67 -24.55 -63.37
N ALA A 530 -24.26 -24.52 -62.17
CA ALA A 530 -25.55 -25.14 -61.85
C ALA A 530 -26.66 -24.66 -62.78
N ARG A 531 -26.75 -23.34 -63.02
CA ARG A 531 -27.72 -22.75 -63.95
C ARG A 531 -27.50 -23.24 -65.39
N SER A 532 -26.24 -23.36 -65.82
CA SER A 532 -25.90 -23.82 -67.16
C SER A 532 -26.24 -25.29 -67.39
N ILE A 533 -26.00 -26.13 -66.39
CA ILE A 533 -26.40 -27.55 -66.42
C ILE A 533 -27.91 -27.70 -66.43
N LYS A 534 -28.63 -26.89 -65.65
CA LYS A 534 -30.09 -26.91 -65.67
C LYS A 534 -30.64 -26.59 -67.06
N ARG A 535 -30.12 -25.55 -67.73
CA ARG A 535 -30.48 -25.24 -69.13
C ARG A 535 -30.13 -26.39 -70.09
N LEU A 536 -28.98 -27.03 -69.91
CA LEU A 536 -28.59 -28.19 -70.71
C LEU A 536 -29.57 -29.37 -70.51
N GLY A 537 -30.04 -29.59 -69.29
CA GLY A 537 -31.07 -30.57 -68.96
C GLY A 537 -32.40 -30.28 -69.66
N GLU A 538 -32.83 -29.02 -69.65
CA GLU A 538 -34.04 -28.57 -70.36
C GLU A 538 -33.91 -28.79 -71.89
N SER A 539 -32.78 -28.41 -72.49
CA SER A 539 -32.52 -28.66 -73.92
C SER A 539 -32.43 -30.16 -74.26
N SER A 540 -31.88 -30.98 -73.37
CA SER A 540 -31.80 -32.43 -73.58
C SER A 540 -33.19 -33.10 -73.52
N LEU A 541 -34.09 -32.61 -72.67
CA LEU A 541 -35.49 -33.03 -72.65
C LEU A 541 -36.21 -32.64 -73.95
N GLU A 542 -35.98 -31.44 -74.45
CA GLU A 542 -36.56 -30.97 -75.72
C GLU A 542 -36.10 -31.81 -76.91
N ILE A 543 -34.80 -32.14 -76.98
CA ILE A 543 -34.26 -33.06 -77.99
C ILE A 543 -34.92 -34.45 -77.87
N GLY A 544 -35.08 -34.96 -76.65
CA GLY A 544 -35.77 -36.24 -76.42
C GLY A 544 -37.19 -36.25 -76.99
N ASN A 545 -37.95 -35.17 -76.77
CA ASN A 545 -39.29 -35.02 -77.33
C ASN A 545 -39.28 -34.98 -78.87
N ILE A 546 -38.32 -34.27 -79.47
CA ILE A 546 -38.18 -34.20 -80.94
C ILE A 546 -37.84 -35.58 -81.52
N VAL A 547 -36.91 -36.32 -80.90
CA VAL A 547 -36.53 -37.67 -81.34
C VAL A 547 -37.72 -38.62 -81.32
N GLN A 548 -38.56 -38.53 -80.29
CA GLN A 548 -39.79 -39.32 -80.20
C GLN A 548 -40.79 -38.97 -81.33
N ILE A 549 -40.96 -37.67 -81.64
CA ILE A 549 -41.80 -37.24 -82.77
C ILE A 549 -41.26 -37.77 -84.11
N ILE A 550 -39.94 -37.80 -84.30
CA ILE A 550 -39.32 -38.32 -85.54
C ILE A 550 -39.54 -39.84 -85.64
N ASP A 551 -39.39 -40.59 -84.55
CA ASP A 551 -39.68 -42.04 -84.53
C ASP A 551 -41.17 -42.29 -84.89
N ASP A 552 -42.09 -41.53 -84.31
CA ASP A 552 -43.53 -41.60 -84.65
C ASP A 552 -43.80 -41.30 -86.14
N ILE A 553 -43.07 -40.33 -86.73
CA ILE A 553 -43.18 -40.00 -88.17
C ILE A 553 -42.59 -41.14 -89.02
N ALA A 554 -41.45 -41.69 -88.63
CA ALA A 554 -40.81 -42.81 -89.31
C ALA A 554 -41.73 -44.05 -89.31
N ASP A 555 -42.31 -44.41 -88.17
CA ASP A 555 -43.28 -45.50 -88.05
C ASP A 555 -44.51 -45.27 -88.93
N ARG A 556 -45.10 -44.06 -88.91
CA ARG A 556 -46.22 -43.71 -89.79
C ARG A 556 -45.85 -43.79 -91.28
N THR A 557 -44.63 -43.38 -91.63
CA THR A 557 -44.12 -43.42 -93.00
C THR A 557 -43.90 -44.85 -93.46
N SER A 558 -43.40 -45.73 -92.59
CA SER A 558 -43.26 -47.17 -92.86
C SER A 558 -44.63 -47.82 -93.11
N ILE A 559 -45.64 -47.48 -92.31
CA ILE A 559 -47.04 -47.94 -92.52
C ILE A 559 -47.63 -47.41 -93.84
N LEU A 560 -47.42 -46.14 -94.16
CA LEU A 560 -47.87 -45.53 -95.43
C LEU A 560 -47.21 -46.19 -96.64
N ALA A 561 -45.91 -46.43 -96.56
CA ALA A 561 -45.13 -47.11 -97.59
C ALA A 561 -45.59 -48.56 -97.79
N LEU A 562 -45.85 -49.29 -96.70
CA LEU A 562 -46.41 -50.64 -96.76
C LEU A 562 -47.79 -50.64 -97.44
N ASN A 563 -48.67 -49.71 -97.08
CA ASN A 563 -49.99 -49.58 -97.71
C ASN A 563 -49.87 -49.25 -99.22
N ALA A 564 -48.92 -48.41 -99.60
CA ALA A 564 -48.64 -48.09 -101.01
C ALA A 564 -48.06 -49.30 -101.76
N SER A 565 -47.18 -50.09 -101.14
CA SER A 565 -46.61 -51.32 -101.71
C SER A 565 -47.71 -52.38 -101.95
N ILE A 566 -48.65 -52.54 -101.00
CA ILE A 566 -49.84 -53.40 -101.15
C ILE A 566 -50.72 -52.94 -102.32
N GLN A 567 -51.01 -51.65 -102.41
CA GLN A 567 -51.82 -51.08 -103.52
C GLN A 567 -51.11 -51.20 -104.88
N ALA A 568 -49.79 -51.03 -104.92
CA ALA A 568 -48.99 -51.21 -106.12
C ALA A 568 -48.96 -52.67 -106.57
N ALA A 569 -48.88 -53.64 -105.64
CA ALA A 569 -49.00 -55.06 -105.92
C ALA A 569 -50.41 -55.44 -106.43
N MET A 570 -51.46 -54.80 -105.91
CA MET A 570 -52.84 -54.97 -106.40
C MET A 570 -53.05 -54.47 -107.84
N ALA A 571 -52.27 -53.49 -108.31
CA ALA A 571 -52.37 -52.92 -109.66
C ALA A 571 -51.63 -53.75 -110.74
N GLY A 572 -50.94 -54.84 -110.37
CA GLY A 572 -50.24 -55.72 -111.32
C GLY A 572 -49.09 -55.03 -112.07
N ASP A 573 -48.92 -55.34 -113.36
CA ASP A 573 -47.80 -54.83 -114.18
C ASP A 573 -47.75 -53.29 -114.29
N ALA A 574 -48.89 -52.60 -114.16
CA ALA A 574 -48.96 -51.14 -114.19
C ALA A 574 -48.44 -50.49 -112.88
N GLY A 575 -48.41 -51.22 -111.77
CA GLY A 575 -47.98 -50.75 -110.46
C GLY A 575 -46.50 -51.02 -110.12
N HIS A 576 -45.78 -51.73 -110.98
CA HIS A 576 -44.44 -52.24 -110.67
C HIS A 576 -43.43 -51.13 -110.31
N GLY A 577 -43.45 -50.00 -111.02
CA GLY A 577 -42.60 -48.85 -110.70
C GLY A 577 -42.96 -48.17 -109.36
N PHE A 578 -44.23 -48.21 -108.96
CA PHE A 578 -44.69 -47.68 -107.67
C PHE A 578 -44.34 -48.62 -106.50
N ALA A 579 -44.37 -49.93 -106.72
CA ALA A 579 -43.99 -50.93 -105.70
C ALA A 579 -42.52 -50.78 -105.29
N VAL A 580 -41.61 -50.60 -106.26
CA VAL A 580 -40.18 -50.39 -105.99
C VAL A 580 -39.93 -49.11 -105.18
N VAL A 581 -40.65 -48.02 -105.49
CA VAL A 581 -40.55 -46.77 -104.72
C VAL A 581 -41.09 -46.96 -103.30
N ALA A 582 -42.23 -47.65 -103.15
CA ALA A 582 -42.83 -47.90 -101.85
C ALA A 582 -41.92 -48.75 -100.93
N ASP A 583 -41.30 -49.81 -101.45
CA ASP A 583 -40.34 -50.62 -100.69
C ASP A 583 -39.10 -49.81 -100.27
N GLU A 584 -38.60 -48.91 -101.14
CA GLU A 584 -37.46 -48.05 -100.78
C GLU A 584 -37.84 -46.99 -99.73
N VAL A 585 -39.06 -46.44 -99.78
CA VAL A 585 -39.57 -45.54 -98.72
C VAL A 585 -39.73 -46.29 -97.40
N GLN A 586 -40.23 -47.53 -97.41
CA GLN A 586 -40.33 -48.35 -96.20
C GLN A 586 -38.95 -48.62 -95.59
N ARG A 587 -37.96 -48.99 -96.43
CA ARG A 587 -36.58 -49.22 -96.00
C ARG A 587 -35.94 -47.97 -95.39
N LEU A 588 -36.18 -46.79 -95.98
CA LEU A 588 -35.74 -45.50 -95.45
C LEU A 588 -36.41 -45.18 -94.10
N ALA A 589 -37.71 -45.44 -93.97
CA ALA A 589 -38.46 -45.25 -92.73
C ALA A 589 -37.94 -46.15 -91.60
N ASP A 590 -37.75 -47.44 -91.86
CA ASP A 590 -37.19 -48.39 -90.90
C ASP A 590 -35.75 -48.02 -90.48
N SER A 591 -34.94 -47.55 -91.44
CA SER A 591 -33.60 -47.01 -91.16
C SER A 591 -33.65 -45.74 -90.29
N SER A 592 -34.66 -44.89 -90.47
CA SER A 592 -34.88 -43.67 -89.70
C SER A 592 -35.34 -43.98 -88.27
N SER A 593 -36.25 -44.96 -88.08
CA SER A 593 -36.65 -45.45 -86.75
C SER A 593 -35.47 -46.08 -85.99
N ASN A 594 -34.65 -46.91 -86.65
CA ASN A 594 -33.48 -47.49 -86.00
C ASN A 594 -32.45 -46.41 -85.58
N SER A 595 -32.28 -45.37 -86.39
CA SER A 595 -31.38 -44.25 -86.08
C SER A 595 -31.92 -43.38 -84.93
N THR A 596 -33.22 -43.10 -84.90
CA THR A 596 -33.86 -42.35 -83.80
C THR A 596 -33.81 -43.11 -82.49
N LYS A 597 -34.00 -44.44 -82.48
CA LYS A 597 -33.80 -45.29 -81.28
C LYS A 597 -32.36 -45.23 -80.74
N GLN A 598 -31.35 -45.20 -81.61
CA GLN A 598 -29.96 -45.00 -81.17
C GLN A 598 -29.75 -43.61 -80.56
N ILE A 599 -30.33 -42.56 -81.16
CA ILE A 599 -30.29 -41.20 -80.61
C ILE A 599 -31.02 -41.14 -79.26
N GLU A 600 -32.16 -41.82 -79.11
CA GLU A 600 -32.92 -41.86 -77.85
C GLU A 600 -32.07 -42.44 -76.70
N VAL A 601 -31.32 -43.52 -76.96
CA VAL A 601 -30.40 -44.10 -75.97
C VAL A 601 -29.31 -43.09 -75.58
N LEU A 602 -28.73 -42.38 -76.55
CA LEU A 602 -27.73 -41.34 -76.29
C LEU A 602 -28.31 -40.18 -75.47
N VAL A 603 -29.51 -39.71 -75.81
CA VAL A 603 -30.20 -38.64 -75.08
C VAL A 603 -30.49 -39.08 -73.64
N LYS A 604 -30.99 -40.29 -73.42
CA LYS A 604 -31.21 -40.84 -72.06
C LYS A 604 -29.91 -40.93 -71.26
N SER A 605 -28.79 -41.31 -71.90
CA SER A 605 -27.47 -41.31 -71.26
C SER A 605 -27.05 -39.90 -70.82
N ILE A 606 -27.19 -38.91 -71.71
CA ILE A 606 -26.90 -37.50 -71.41
C ILE A 606 -27.78 -36.99 -70.26
N GLN A 607 -29.07 -37.31 -70.25
CA GLN A 607 -29.99 -36.94 -69.17
C GLN A 607 -29.57 -37.54 -67.81
N ALA A 608 -29.14 -38.80 -67.81
CA ALA A 608 -28.62 -39.45 -66.61
C ALA A 608 -27.34 -38.78 -66.10
N GLU A 609 -26.40 -38.44 -66.99
CA GLU A 609 -25.18 -37.71 -66.65
C GLU A 609 -25.46 -36.31 -66.10
N ILE A 610 -26.41 -35.58 -66.68
CA ILE A 610 -26.83 -34.25 -66.19
C ILE A 610 -27.40 -34.35 -64.76
N LYS A 611 -28.17 -35.40 -64.48
CA LYS A 611 -28.72 -35.65 -63.14
C LYS A 611 -27.62 -35.96 -62.12
N ASP A 612 -26.63 -36.77 -62.49
CA ASP A 612 -25.45 -37.04 -61.65
C ASP A 612 -24.66 -35.75 -61.38
N LEU A 613 -24.39 -34.94 -62.42
CA LEU A 613 -23.69 -33.66 -62.27
C LEU A 613 -24.42 -32.68 -61.36
N THR A 614 -25.75 -32.63 -61.43
CA THR A 614 -26.55 -31.76 -60.55
C THR A 614 -26.33 -32.13 -59.07
N THR A 615 -26.32 -33.43 -58.76
CA THR A 615 -26.07 -33.93 -57.39
C THR A 615 -24.66 -33.55 -56.91
N ARG A 616 -23.64 -33.71 -57.75
CA ARG A 616 -22.25 -33.32 -57.43
C ARG A 616 -22.07 -31.83 -57.23
N ILE A 617 -22.83 -31.00 -57.96
CA ILE A 617 -22.84 -29.55 -57.77
C ILE A 617 -23.41 -29.18 -56.41
N ASP A 618 -24.54 -29.78 -56.00
CA ASP A 618 -25.13 -29.53 -54.68
C ASP A 618 -24.16 -29.92 -53.55
N GLU A 619 -23.49 -31.07 -53.68
CA GLU A 619 -22.43 -31.47 -52.75
C GLU A 619 -21.26 -30.48 -52.71
N SER A 620 -20.85 -29.95 -53.87
CA SER A 620 -19.77 -28.97 -53.96
C SER A 620 -20.14 -27.64 -53.31
N ILE A 621 -21.39 -27.18 -53.45
CA ILE A 621 -21.91 -26.00 -52.73
C ILE A 621 -21.81 -26.24 -51.21
N GLY A 622 -22.24 -27.41 -50.73
CA GLY A 622 -22.13 -27.78 -49.32
C GLY A 622 -20.71 -27.68 -48.78
N LYS A 623 -19.73 -28.23 -49.53
CA LYS A 623 -18.31 -28.19 -49.13
C LYS A 623 -17.73 -26.78 -49.11
N VAL A 624 -18.12 -25.91 -50.05
CA VAL A 624 -17.65 -24.52 -50.06
C VAL A 624 -18.22 -23.72 -48.89
N VAL A 625 -19.49 -23.95 -48.54
CA VAL A 625 -20.12 -23.32 -47.35
C VAL A 625 -19.42 -23.77 -46.07
N GLU A 626 -19.14 -25.07 -45.93
CA GLU A 626 -18.39 -25.60 -44.78
C GLU A 626 -16.96 -25.01 -44.72
N GLY A 627 -16.27 -24.94 -45.86
CA GLY A 627 -14.94 -24.34 -45.96
C GLY A 627 -14.92 -22.86 -45.56
N SER A 628 -15.91 -22.08 -45.99
CA SER A 628 -16.07 -20.67 -45.58
C SER A 628 -16.28 -20.55 -44.07
N LYS A 629 -17.11 -21.42 -43.48
CA LYS A 629 -17.38 -21.40 -42.03
C LYS A 629 -16.13 -21.74 -41.20
N LEU A 630 -15.31 -22.69 -41.66
CA LEU A 630 -14.03 -23.02 -41.02
C LEU A 630 -13.03 -21.87 -41.09
N ALA A 631 -12.98 -21.18 -42.25
CA ALA A 631 -12.15 -20.00 -42.42
C ALA A 631 -12.61 -18.85 -41.51
N ASP A 632 -13.91 -18.58 -41.39
CA ASP A 632 -14.46 -17.61 -40.42
C ASP A 632 -14.01 -17.93 -38.99
N GLY A 633 -14.15 -19.19 -38.56
CA GLY A 633 -13.70 -19.59 -37.22
C GLY A 633 -12.20 -19.40 -36.98
N ALA A 634 -11.36 -19.59 -38.00
CA ALA A 634 -9.93 -19.30 -37.92
C ALA A 634 -9.64 -17.79 -37.84
N HIS A 635 -10.43 -16.97 -38.55
CA HIS A 635 -10.33 -15.51 -38.49
C HIS A 635 -10.60 -15.00 -37.06
N ASP A 636 -11.67 -15.47 -36.42
CA ASP A 636 -12.04 -15.09 -35.05
C ASP A 636 -10.92 -15.43 -34.06
N LYS A 637 -10.29 -16.60 -34.19
CA LYS A 637 -9.16 -17.00 -33.34
C LYS A 637 -7.91 -16.14 -33.54
N LEU A 638 -7.67 -15.66 -34.75
CA LEU A 638 -6.56 -14.74 -35.01
C LEU A 638 -6.82 -13.35 -34.40
N GLN A 639 -8.08 -12.88 -34.42
CA GLN A 639 -8.45 -11.65 -33.70
C GLN A 639 -8.31 -11.80 -32.18
N GLU A 640 -8.64 -12.97 -31.62
CA GLU A 640 -8.43 -13.27 -30.20
C GLU A 640 -6.93 -13.18 -29.83
N ILE A 641 -6.04 -13.74 -30.65
CA ILE A 641 -4.58 -13.64 -30.46
C ILE A 641 -4.10 -12.18 -30.53
N GLU A 642 -4.64 -11.38 -31.45
CA GLU A 642 -4.31 -9.95 -31.55
C GLU A 642 -4.67 -9.21 -30.25
N ASN A 643 -5.87 -9.46 -29.72
CA ASN A 643 -6.35 -8.86 -28.48
C ASN A 643 -5.50 -9.25 -27.27
N VAL A 644 -5.20 -10.55 -27.12
CA VAL A 644 -4.33 -11.04 -26.04
C VAL A 644 -2.93 -10.45 -26.14
N SER A 645 -2.38 -10.34 -27.36
CA SER A 645 -1.05 -9.73 -27.56
C SER A 645 -1.03 -8.24 -27.16
N ARG A 646 -2.12 -7.51 -27.42
CA ARG A 646 -2.28 -6.12 -26.97
C ARG A 646 -2.30 -6.01 -25.45
N GLN A 647 -3.11 -6.82 -24.77
CA GLN A 647 -3.16 -6.85 -23.30
C GLN A 647 -1.79 -7.21 -22.70
N LEU A 648 -1.08 -8.15 -23.33
CA LEU A 648 0.26 -8.54 -22.89
C LEU A 648 1.26 -7.38 -23.04
N ALA A 649 1.12 -6.52 -24.05
CA ALA A 649 1.95 -5.33 -24.19
C ALA A 649 1.68 -4.30 -23.08
N GLU A 650 0.42 -4.08 -22.71
CA GLU A 650 0.03 -3.18 -21.61
C GLU A 650 0.57 -3.68 -20.25
N LEU A 651 0.47 -4.98 -19.98
CA LEU A 651 1.04 -5.59 -18.77
C LEU A 651 2.56 -5.41 -18.69
N ILE A 652 3.26 -5.54 -19.82
CA ILE A 652 4.71 -5.36 -19.88
C ILE A 652 5.11 -3.91 -19.63
N GLU A 653 4.32 -2.95 -20.11
CA GLU A 653 4.53 -1.53 -19.82
C GLU A 653 4.36 -1.25 -18.31
N ALA A 654 3.34 -1.83 -17.68
CA ALA A 654 3.14 -1.75 -16.23
C ALA A 654 4.31 -2.37 -15.44
N ILE A 655 4.81 -3.53 -15.86
CA ILE A 655 6.01 -4.16 -15.26
C ILE A 655 7.22 -3.24 -15.39
N THR A 656 7.42 -2.62 -16.56
CA THR A 656 8.55 -1.70 -16.80
C THR A 656 8.46 -0.44 -15.91
N GLY A 657 7.24 0.08 -15.71
CA GLY A 657 7.00 1.17 -14.77
C GLY A 657 7.30 0.77 -13.32
N ALA A 658 6.83 -0.42 -12.91
CA ALA A 658 7.06 -0.95 -11.57
C ALA A 658 8.55 -1.20 -11.29
N THR A 659 9.30 -1.80 -12.23
CA THR A 659 10.74 -2.02 -12.07
C THR A 659 11.51 -0.70 -11.99
N THR A 660 11.13 0.31 -12.77
CA THR A 660 11.73 1.65 -12.69
C THR A 660 11.53 2.27 -11.31
N ASN A 661 10.33 2.15 -10.74
CA ASN A 661 10.06 2.63 -9.39
C ASN A 661 10.82 1.82 -8.32
N GLN A 662 10.92 0.50 -8.48
CA GLN A 662 11.70 -0.35 -7.58
C GLN A 662 13.18 0.02 -7.57
N VAL A 663 13.79 0.34 -8.73
CA VAL A 663 15.19 0.83 -8.78
C VAL A 663 15.34 2.10 -7.95
N LYS A 664 14.46 3.09 -8.13
CA LYS A 664 14.49 4.36 -7.37
C LYS A 664 14.32 4.12 -5.86
N MET A 665 13.44 3.21 -5.48
CA MET A 665 13.24 2.83 -4.08
C MET A 665 14.50 2.18 -3.51
N SER A 666 15.12 1.26 -4.23
CA SER A 666 16.37 0.62 -3.82
C SER A 666 17.51 1.63 -3.66
N GLU A 667 17.63 2.60 -4.57
CA GLU A 667 18.61 3.70 -4.46
C GLU A 667 18.35 4.54 -3.19
N ALA A 668 17.09 4.85 -2.88
CA ALA A 668 16.72 5.59 -1.67
C ALA A 668 17.01 4.78 -0.38
N ILE A 669 16.75 3.46 -0.39
CA ILE A 669 17.07 2.58 0.74
C ILE A 669 18.59 2.49 0.91
N SER A 670 19.35 2.35 -0.18
CA SER A 670 20.82 2.33 -0.13
C SER A 670 21.37 3.59 0.53
N LYS A 671 20.88 4.77 0.12
CA LYS A 671 21.26 6.05 0.73
C LYS A 671 20.89 6.11 2.22
N THR A 672 19.69 5.65 2.58
CA THR A 672 19.25 5.60 3.98
C THR A 672 20.15 4.68 4.81
N MET A 673 20.59 3.56 4.25
CA MET A 673 21.52 2.63 4.92
C MET A 673 22.89 3.26 5.11
N GLU A 674 23.42 3.99 4.12
CA GLU A 674 24.66 4.76 4.27
C GLU A 674 24.55 5.78 5.41
N GLU A 675 23.44 6.51 5.51
CA GLU A 675 23.18 7.47 6.60
C GLU A 675 23.12 6.76 7.97
N VAL A 676 22.46 5.60 8.07
CA VAL A 676 22.44 4.79 9.30
C VAL A 676 23.83 4.31 9.68
N GLY A 677 24.65 3.91 8.70
CA GLY A 677 26.03 3.51 8.90
C GLY A 677 26.88 4.65 9.48
N GLU A 678 26.73 5.86 8.95
CA GLU A 678 27.45 7.04 9.44
C GLU A 678 27.01 7.44 10.85
N VAL A 679 25.70 7.48 11.13
CA VAL A 679 25.18 7.75 12.49
C VAL A 679 25.67 6.70 13.48
N SER A 680 25.73 5.42 13.09
CA SER A 680 26.25 4.35 13.95
C SER A 680 27.74 4.55 14.26
N ARG A 681 28.53 4.99 13.26
CA ARG A 681 29.95 5.31 13.42
C ARG A 681 30.15 6.51 14.36
N GLU A 682 29.40 7.57 14.17
CA GLU A 682 29.42 8.76 15.04
C GLU A 682 29.01 8.41 16.47
N SER A 683 27.94 7.62 16.62
CA SER A 683 27.46 7.15 17.93
C SER A 683 28.53 6.31 18.64
N SER A 684 29.25 5.43 17.93
CA SER A 684 30.38 4.68 18.51
C SER A 684 31.49 5.61 19.04
N LEU A 685 31.86 6.66 18.29
CA LEU A 685 32.86 7.64 18.71
C LEU A 685 32.40 8.45 19.94
N SER A 686 31.20 9.03 19.89
CA SER A 686 30.62 9.81 21.00
C SER A 686 30.49 8.99 22.29
N THR A 687 30.14 7.72 22.12
CA THR A 687 30.08 6.75 23.21
C THR A 687 31.49 6.51 23.79
N GLN A 688 32.52 6.30 22.97
CA GLN A 688 33.90 6.19 23.47
C GLN A 688 34.35 7.44 24.25
N ASP A 689 34.03 8.64 23.78
CA ASP A 689 34.32 9.91 24.48
C ASP A 689 33.60 10.02 25.82
N THR A 690 32.35 9.54 25.87
CA THR A 690 31.57 9.47 27.11
C THR A 690 32.20 8.51 28.11
N ALA A 691 32.67 7.34 27.67
CA ALA A 691 33.37 6.38 28.54
C ALA A 691 34.69 6.96 29.07
N ALA A 692 35.44 7.69 28.24
CA ALA A 692 36.63 8.42 28.67
C ALA A 692 36.32 9.48 29.73
N SER A 693 35.24 10.26 29.53
CA SER A 693 34.77 11.26 30.48
C SER A 693 34.33 10.65 31.82
N MET A 694 33.66 9.49 31.79
CA MET A 694 33.30 8.75 33.00
C MET A 694 34.52 8.18 33.74
N ASN A 695 35.56 7.74 33.02
CA ASN A 695 36.81 7.33 33.65
C ASN A 695 37.50 8.51 34.36
N ILE A 696 37.47 9.71 33.77
CA ILE A 696 37.96 10.94 34.42
C ILE A 696 37.12 11.24 35.67
N LEU A 697 35.80 11.18 35.58
CA LEU A 697 34.91 11.42 36.72
C LEU A 697 35.13 10.43 37.87
N SER A 698 35.29 9.13 37.57
CA SER A 698 35.66 8.10 38.55
C SER A 698 37.01 8.39 39.19
N LYS A 699 38.01 8.83 38.40
CA LYS A 699 39.31 9.27 38.93
C LYS A 699 39.15 10.48 39.86
N THR A 700 38.44 11.53 39.45
CA THR A 700 38.20 12.73 40.26
C THR A 700 37.45 12.40 41.55
N ALA A 701 36.47 11.49 41.51
CA ALA A 701 35.77 11.03 42.70
C ALA A 701 36.71 10.28 43.66
N ARG A 702 37.63 9.45 43.13
CA ARG A 702 38.68 8.80 43.93
C ARG A 702 39.68 9.80 44.51
N ASP A 703 40.14 10.76 43.73
CA ASP A 703 41.08 11.80 44.18
C ASP A 703 40.44 12.66 45.28
N LEU A 704 39.16 13.05 45.12
CA LEU A 704 38.40 13.78 46.13
C LEU A 704 38.20 12.93 47.40
N ARG A 705 37.94 11.63 47.25
CA ARG A 705 37.86 10.69 48.38
C ARG A 705 39.20 10.58 49.12
N SER A 706 40.30 10.42 48.41
CA SER A 706 41.65 10.38 49.00
C SER A 706 42.01 11.69 49.70
N ALA A 707 41.61 12.83 49.13
CA ALA A 707 41.83 14.15 49.74
C ALA A 707 41.08 14.30 51.07
N VAL A 708 39.90 13.68 51.22
CA VAL A 708 39.15 13.70 52.49
C VAL A 708 39.51 12.55 53.44
N GLU A 709 40.21 11.50 52.97
CA GLU A 709 40.68 10.39 53.81
C GLU A 709 41.86 10.75 54.72
N VAL A 710 42.58 11.84 54.40
CA VAL A 710 43.63 12.39 55.29
C VAL A 710 43.02 12.83 56.63
N PHE A 711 41.74 13.23 56.63
CA PHE A 711 41.05 13.62 57.84
C PHE A 711 40.51 12.40 58.59
N LYS A 712 40.96 12.22 59.84
CA LYS A 712 40.47 11.13 60.69
C LYS A 712 39.18 11.57 61.35
N ILE A 713 38.10 10.85 61.07
CA ILE A 713 36.80 11.06 61.70
C ILE A 713 36.50 9.85 62.57
N GLY A 714 35.94 10.07 63.76
CA GLY A 714 35.56 8.99 64.66
C GLY A 714 34.55 8.10 63.94
N LYS A 715 34.55 6.79 64.22
CA LYS A 715 33.45 5.94 63.75
C LYS A 715 32.16 6.47 64.39
N THR A 716 31.39 7.25 63.63
CA THR A 716 29.98 7.47 63.94
C THR A 716 29.32 6.11 63.78
N GLU A 717 29.07 5.41 64.88
CA GLU A 717 28.13 4.30 64.85
C GLU A 717 26.83 4.83 64.26
N ALA A 718 26.41 4.21 63.16
CA ALA A 718 25.14 4.52 62.52
C ALA A 718 24.03 4.33 63.56
N ALA A 719 23.30 5.41 63.84
CA ALA A 719 22.03 5.34 64.55
C ALA A 719 20.94 4.80 63.61
#